data_AF-A0A1V4XUZ7-F1
#
_entry.id   AF-A0A1V4XUZ7-F1
#
_cell.length_a   1.000
_cell.length_b   1.000
_cell.length_c   1.000
_cell.angle_alpha   90.00
_cell.angle_beta   90.00
_cell.angle_gamma   90.00
#
_symmetry.space_group_name_H-M   'P 1'
#
loop_
_entity.id
_entity.type
_entity.pdbx_description
1 polymer ?
#
loop_
_entity_poly.entity_id
_entity_poly.type
_entity_poly.pdbx_seq_one_letter_code
_entity_poly.pdbx_strand_id
1 'polypeptide(L)'
;MRIMSFSLLRTSLFCSIIGTMVLSLFCFAVFAQPPADIDQRARQLEQQLEGTTDLNKLMEAYRETLQLMGGANRGAAGVTGTSTMPIRPAETPEEEVLRRREVINSQFRQMKNRLSLLPPGTEKPQLPEAVAVEGYLVVHGGEKELFSNEVRTDLFYTIKERFVGNLIVGHTYDPARGRFDGQKAYEIQSLSTKIDVSGMGGKKCVRRGSYSPSSCTGWTHFSGYEISGGERYPQFHSGVVSAETEEDGRITIVAEAPAAIFLGDDGRTNLKAGCSRASWTLSQSEFEQWLEQGELTLRRDIGRPMGPSPGCSHGSTMTLYLRVQGEPAEECQKMKSVELLVISPRDKDRHVFGEHSNRLTLELEAKTVPAHYADFIEWTIPEIEGSRRTVFPASTLQAPKGRKFTVVYEGLPEDNNEFGRKTVKATLKVDSCRKEATREVRIFYPRDENNNPEGKHPNWFYYWKQTPAARPFGQNVRIGYHCTGIPHEKCSCRQRGVIGQFNPYYSGYKTINVCNLKTNTWIPKTFYAELPAVKRSKPSTLSERNYFSYTHIDTFAVAVMHEFTHFNHFHTFWPDGWKEHQDLDGDDLPDRLEPEMGFHPGKKQTHWAGVDLSDDEEFLTLEATYDYRTGTFDRYDWAKPGKNWPE
;
A
#
# COMPACT_ATOMS: atom_id res chain seq x y z
N MET A 1 -18.98 8.46 -39.27
CA MET A 1 -19.55 9.50 -38.38
C MET A 1 -20.95 9.02 -38.03
N ARG A 2 -21.31 8.52 -36.84
CA ARG A 2 -20.77 8.65 -35.47
C ARG A 2 -20.44 7.27 -34.88
N ILE A 3 -19.35 7.24 -34.14
CA ILE A 3 -18.95 6.22 -33.19
C ILE A 3 -19.92 6.32 -32.00
N MET A 4 -20.71 5.29 -31.73
CA MET A 4 -21.39 5.13 -30.44
C MET A 4 -20.59 4.15 -29.59
N SER A 5 -20.30 4.61 -28.38
CA SER A 5 -19.43 4.01 -27.37
C SER A 5 -19.97 2.66 -26.89
N PHE A 6 -19.15 1.62 -26.99
CA PHE A 6 -19.35 0.29 -26.39
C PHE A 6 -19.40 0.31 -24.84
N SER A 7 -19.20 1.47 -24.19
CA SER A 7 -19.30 1.61 -22.73
C SER A 7 -20.73 1.47 -22.19
N LEU A 8 -21.77 1.61 -23.03
CA LEU A 8 -23.17 1.44 -22.64
C LEU A 8 -23.63 -0.02 -22.60
N LEU A 9 -22.92 -0.95 -23.24
CA LEU A 9 -23.26 -2.37 -23.21
C LEU A 9 -22.87 -3.06 -21.87
N ARG A 10 -21.85 -2.56 -21.16
CA ARG A 10 -21.37 -3.19 -19.91
C ARG A 10 -22.24 -2.85 -18.70
N THR A 11 -22.88 -1.67 -18.68
CA THR A 11 -23.87 -1.29 -17.66
C THR A 11 -25.12 -2.18 -17.73
N SER A 12 -25.47 -2.66 -18.92
CA SER A 12 -26.58 -3.60 -19.14
C SER A 12 -26.27 -5.02 -18.63
N LEU A 13 -25.00 -5.47 -18.69
CA LEU A 13 -24.59 -6.75 -18.12
C LEU A 13 -24.56 -6.71 -16.58
N PHE A 14 -24.03 -5.63 -15.98
CA PHE A 14 -23.97 -5.50 -14.51
C PHE A 14 -25.37 -5.39 -13.89
N CYS A 15 -26.29 -4.65 -14.53
CA CYS A 15 -27.71 -4.62 -14.15
C CYS A 15 -28.44 -5.94 -14.44
N SER A 16 -28.08 -6.68 -15.50
CA SER A 16 -28.64 -8.01 -15.78
C SER A 16 -28.18 -9.06 -14.77
N ILE A 17 -26.93 -9.00 -14.29
CA ILE A 17 -26.35 -9.96 -13.33
C ILE A 17 -26.88 -9.70 -11.92
N ILE A 18 -26.98 -8.44 -11.48
CA ILE A 18 -27.68 -8.10 -10.23
C ILE A 18 -29.17 -8.43 -10.37
N GLY A 19 -29.78 -8.14 -11.52
CA GLY A 19 -31.16 -8.49 -11.82
C GLY A 19 -31.43 -10.01 -11.77
N THR A 20 -30.54 -10.84 -12.30
CA THR A 20 -30.67 -12.31 -12.28
C THR A 20 -30.26 -12.93 -10.95
N MET A 21 -29.30 -12.37 -10.20
CA MET A 21 -29.04 -12.78 -8.82
C MET A 21 -30.20 -12.41 -7.89
N VAL A 22 -30.79 -11.23 -8.06
CA VAL A 22 -31.97 -10.79 -7.30
C VAL A 22 -33.20 -11.61 -7.69
N LEU A 23 -33.46 -11.86 -8.98
CA LEU A 23 -34.57 -12.72 -9.43
C LEU A 23 -34.39 -14.17 -8.97
N SER A 24 -33.17 -14.74 -9.02
CA SER A 24 -32.91 -16.10 -8.55
C SER A 24 -33.03 -16.21 -7.02
N LEU A 25 -32.64 -15.17 -6.27
CA LEU A 25 -32.91 -15.08 -4.82
C LEU A 25 -34.41 -14.94 -4.50
N PHE A 26 -35.19 -14.25 -5.33
CA PHE A 26 -36.66 -14.20 -5.21
C PHE A 26 -37.34 -15.53 -5.59
N CYS A 27 -36.82 -16.27 -6.57
CA CYS A 27 -37.38 -17.55 -7.00
C CYS A 27 -37.30 -18.66 -5.93
N PHE A 28 -36.40 -18.56 -4.94
CA PHE A 28 -36.29 -19.54 -3.85
C PHE A 28 -36.98 -19.13 -2.54
N ALA A 29 -37.55 -17.92 -2.46
CA ALA A 29 -38.46 -17.53 -1.39
C ALA A 29 -39.88 -18.11 -1.55
N VAL A 30 -40.10 -19.03 -2.49
CA VAL A 30 -41.42 -19.62 -2.76
C VAL A 30 -41.86 -20.65 -1.71
N PHE A 31 -41.01 -21.02 -0.74
CA PHE A 31 -41.40 -21.96 0.34
C PHE A 31 -41.49 -21.36 1.75
N ALA A 32 -41.39 -20.04 1.90
CA ALA A 32 -41.87 -19.34 3.09
C ALA A 32 -42.47 -18.01 2.64
N GLN A 33 -43.80 -17.87 2.70
CA GLN A 33 -44.48 -16.64 2.31
C GLN A 33 -43.80 -15.43 2.97
N PRO A 34 -43.25 -14.47 2.19
CA PRO A 34 -42.77 -13.22 2.75
C PRO A 34 -43.93 -12.51 3.45
N PRO A 35 -43.72 -11.86 4.61
CA PRO A 35 -44.75 -11.02 5.18
C PRO A 35 -45.14 -9.93 4.17
N ALA A 36 -46.45 -9.76 3.92
CA ALA A 36 -47.01 -8.92 2.85
C ALA A 36 -46.47 -7.47 2.79
N ASP A 37 -45.95 -6.97 3.91
CA ASP A 37 -45.33 -5.64 4.05
C ASP A 37 -43.99 -5.51 3.28
N ILE A 38 -43.23 -6.60 3.13
CA ILE A 38 -41.95 -6.60 2.40
C ILE A 38 -42.16 -6.56 0.89
N ASP A 39 -43.12 -7.35 0.38
CA ASP A 39 -43.48 -7.36 -1.04
C ASP A 39 -44.06 -6.01 -1.50
N GLN A 40 -44.82 -5.34 -0.64
CA GLN A 40 -45.36 -4.01 -0.94
C GLN A 40 -44.27 -2.94 -1.00
N ARG A 41 -43.30 -2.98 -0.08
CA ARG A 41 -42.15 -2.05 -0.09
C ARG A 41 -41.20 -2.29 -1.26
N ALA A 42 -40.95 -3.54 -1.64
CA ALA A 42 -40.12 -3.88 -2.80
C ALA A 42 -40.70 -3.31 -4.10
N ARG A 43 -42.01 -3.44 -4.31
CA ARG A 43 -42.71 -2.87 -5.48
C ARG A 43 -42.71 -1.34 -5.48
N GLN A 44 -42.81 -0.70 -4.31
CA GLN A 44 -42.68 0.76 -4.21
C GLN A 44 -41.27 1.24 -4.59
N LEU A 45 -40.23 0.51 -4.18
CA LEU A 45 -38.85 0.85 -4.51
C LEU A 45 -38.59 0.68 -6.02
N GLU A 46 -39.13 -0.36 -6.62
CA GLU A 46 -39.06 -0.64 -8.06
C GLU A 46 -39.71 0.50 -8.88
N GLN A 47 -40.90 0.96 -8.47
CA GLN A 47 -41.57 2.11 -9.09
C GLN A 47 -40.83 3.43 -8.91
N GLN A 48 -40.08 3.61 -7.81
CA GLN A 48 -39.25 4.80 -7.59
C GLN A 48 -37.95 4.80 -8.42
N LEU A 49 -37.51 3.63 -8.86
CA LEU A 49 -36.26 3.43 -9.61
C LEU A 49 -36.48 3.42 -11.13
N GLU A 50 -37.70 3.15 -11.62
CA GLU A 50 -38.02 3.23 -13.04
C GLU A 50 -37.76 4.64 -13.61
N GLY A 51 -36.79 4.73 -14.52
CA GLY A 51 -36.46 5.96 -15.25
C GLY A 51 -35.52 6.94 -14.54
N THR A 52 -34.99 6.61 -13.36
CA THR A 52 -34.06 7.50 -12.64
C THR A 52 -32.63 7.36 -13.16
N THR A 53 -31.95 8.49 -13.42
CA THR A 53 -30.52 8.55 -13.78
C THR A 53 -29.66 9.16 -12.67
N ASP A 54 -30.30 9.49 -11.54
CA ASP A 54 -29.67 10.09 -10.37
C ASP A 54 -28.97 9.03 -9.53
N LEU A 55 -27.62 9.04 -9.60
CA LEU A 55 -26.76 8.10 -8.91
C LEU A 55 -26.96 8.13 -7.38
N ASN A 56 -27.30 9.28 -6.80
CA ASN A 56 -27.51 9.39 -5.34
C ASN A 56 -28.81 8.70 -4.91
N LYS A 57 -29.89 8.84 -5.69
CA LYS A 57 -31.15 8.14 -5.44
C LYS A 57 -31.03 6.63 -5.62
N LEU A 58 -30.27 6.19 -6.62
CA LEU A 58 -29.92 4.78 -6.82
C LEU A 58 -29.13 4.21 -5.63
N MET A 59 -28.21 4.99 -5.07
CA MET A 59 -27.42 4.60 -3.90
C MET A 59 -28.21 4.56 -2.59
N GLU A 60 -29.17 5.47 -2.41
CA GLU A 60 -30.10 5.43 -1.26
C GLU A 60 -31.03 4.23 -1.36
N ALA A 61 -31.64 4.00 -2.52
CA ALA A 61 -32.47 2.83 -2.74
C ALA A 61 -31.69 1.53 -2.52
N TYR A 62 -30.44 1.43 -3.02
CA TYR A 62 -29.57 0.27 -2.77
C TYR A 62 -29.30 0.04 -1.27
N ARG A 63 -29.07 1.10 -0.48
CA ARG A 63 -28.89 1.00 0.98
C ARG A 63 -30.18 0.58 1.68
N GLU A 64 -31.34 1.09 1.25
CA GLU A 64 -32.64 0.70 1.78
C GLU A 64 -32.95 -0.77 1.49
N THR A 65 -32.66 -1.26 0.29
CA THR A 65 -32.79 -2.69 -0.06
C THR A 65 -31.90 -3.57 0.80
N LEU A 66 -30.64 -3.16 1.04
CA LEU A 66 -29.72 -3.89 1.94
C LEU A 66 -30.23 -3.92 3.39
N GLN A 67 -30.87 -2.86 3.87
CA GLN A 67 -31.48 -2.82 5.20
C GLN A 67 -32.73 -3.70 5.30
N LEU A 68 -33.60 -3.68 4.27
CA LEU A 68 -34.78 -4.55 4.16
C LEU A 68 -34.39 -6.04 4.15
N MET A 69 -33.38 -6.40 3.35
CA MET A 69 -32.83 -7.77 3.33
C MET A 69 -32.20 -8.15 4.68
N GLY A 70 -31.53 -7.22 5.36
CA GLY A 70 -30.98 -7.43 6.70
C GLY A 70 -32.03 -7.60 7.80
N GLY A 71 -33.24 -7.06 7.60
CA GLY A 71 -34.40 -7.29 8.45
C GLY A 71 -35.05 -8.66 8.18
N ALA A 72 -35.26 -8.98 6.90
CA ALA A 72 -35.83 -10.27 6.47
C ALA A 72 -34.97 -11.47 6.89
N ASN A 73 -33.65 -11.37 6.74
CA ASN A 73 -32.70 -12.41 7.18
C ASN A 73 -32.70 -12.60 8.71
N ARG A 74 -32.89 -11.53 9.49
CA ARG A 74 -33.03 -11.63 10.96
C ARG A 74 -34.35 -12.29 11.37
N GLY A 75 -35.44 -12.01 10.64
CA GLY A 75 -36.73 -12.68 10.85
C GLY A 75 -36.71 -14.17 10.51
N ALA A 76 -36.10 -14.54 9.37
CA ALA A 76 -35.96 -15.94 8.95
C ALA A 76 -34.98 -16.75 9.83
N ALA A 77 -33.93 -16.12 10.34
CA ALA A 77 -32.97 -16.74 11.27
C ALA A 77 -33.60 -17.13 12.61
N GLY A 78 -34.55 -16.32 13.11
CA GLY A 78 -35.30 -16.62 14.34
C GLY A 78 -36.24 -17.83 14.24
N VAL A 79 -36.64 -18.22 13.03
CA VAL A 79 -37.56 -19.34 12.78
C VAL A 79 -36.82 -20.63 12.39
N THR A 80 -35.62 -20.52 11.81
CA THR A 80 -34.87 -21.66 11.22
C THR A 80 -33.59 -22.04 11.95
N GLY A 81 -33.18 -21.29 12.99
CA GLY A 81 -31.95 -21.56 13.76
C GLY A 81 -30.65 -21.30 12.99
N THR A 82 -30.69 -20.42 11.99
CA THR A 82 -29.56 -20.13 11.09
C THR A 82 -28.69 -18.97 11.59
N SER A 83 -27.39 -19.03 11.29
CA SER A 83 -26.42 -17.96 11.57
C SER A 83 -26.77 -16.68 10.79
N THR A 84 -26.94 -15.56 11.49
CA THR A 84 -27.16 -14.24 10.87
C THR A 84 -25.86 -13.74 10.24
N MET A 85 -25.76 -13.81 8.91
CA MET A 85 -24.60 -13.29 8.19
C MET A 85 -24.66 -11.77 7.96
N PRO A 86 -23.54 -11.04 8.11
CA PRO A 86 -23.49 -9.60 7.88
C PRO A 86 -23.56 -9.26 6.38
N ILE A 87 -24.56 -8.45 6.02
CA ILE A 87 -24.84 -7.99 4.65
C ILE A 87 -23.98 -6.77 4.25
N ARG A 88 -23.34 -6.11 5.23
CA ARG A 88 -22.49 -4.94 4.96
C ARG A 88 -21.17 -5.37 4.32
N PRO A 89 -20.68 -4.66 3.28
CA PRO A 89 -19.33 -4.85 2.77
C PRO A 89 -18.29 -4.62 3.87
N ALA A 90 -17.18 -5.36 3.80
CA ALA A 90 -16.07 -5.18 4.73
C ALA A 90 -15.23 -3.94 4.41
N GLU A 91 -14.35 -3.52 5.33
CA GLU A 91 -13.54 -2.30 5.19
C GLU A 91 -12.31 -2.50 4.29
N THR A 92 -11.82 -3.74 4.14
CA THR A 92 -10.64 -4.11 3.35
C THR A 92 -10.98 -5.11 2.24
N PRO A 93 -10.19 -5.20 1.14
CA PRO A 93 -10.43 -6.18 0.08
C PRO A 93 -10.31 -7.62 0.59
N GLU A 94 -9.35 -7.87 1.49
CA GLU A 94 -9.13 -9.19 2.09
C GLU A 94 -10.35 -9.64 2.90
N GLU A 95 -10.88 -8.78 3.78
CA GLU A 95 -12.07 -9.11 4.57
C GLU A 95 -13.32 -9.24 3.69
N GLU A 96 -13.45 -8.45 2.62
CA GLU A 96 -14.61 -8.51 1.73
C GLU A 96 -14.62 -9.80 0.91
N VAL A 97 -13.45 -10.23 0.41
CA VAL A 97 -13.30 -11.52 -0.28
C VAL A 97 -13.59 -12.69 0.66
N LEU A 98 -13.12 -12.62 1.92
CA LEU A 98 -13.44 -13.63 2.94
C LEU A 98 -14.93 -13.68 3.24
N ARG A 99 -15.59 -12.52 3.40
CA ARG A 99 -17.04 -12.43 3.63
C ARG A 99 -17.82 -13.05 2.48
N ARG A 100 -17.48 -12.73 1.22
CA ARG A 100 -18.10 -13.33 0.03
C ARG A 100 -17.93 -14.84 -0.02
N ARG A 101 -16.73 -15.33 0.30
CA ARG A 101 -16.42 -16.76 0.34
C ARG A 101 -17.27 -17.50 1.36
N GLU A 102 -17.40 -16.96 2.58
CA GLU A 102 -18.21 -17.59 3.63
C GLU A 102 -19.70 -17.64 3.25
N VAL A 103 -20.21 -16.60 2.57
CA VAL A 103 -21.58 -16.61 2.04
C VAL A 103 -21.78 -17.74 1.03
N ILE A 104 -20.88 -17.86 0.04
CA ILE A 104 -20.96 -18.92 -0.99
C ILE A 104 -20.84 -20.31 -0.35
N ASN A 105 -19.83 -20.52 0.50
CA ASN A 105 -19.55 -21.84 1.08
C ASN A 105 -20.56 -22.27 2.14
N SER A 106 -21.14 -21.33 2.90
CA SER A 106 -22.23 -21.65 3.82
C SER A 106 -23.48 -22.12 3.07
N GLN A 107 -23.83 -21.47 1.95
CA GLN A 107 -24.94 -21.89 1.08
C GLN A 107 -24.66 -23.25 0.44
N PHE A 108 -23.44 -23.47 -0.05
CA PHE A 108 -23.00 -24.76 -0.60
C PHE A 108 -23.22 -25.90 0.41
N ARG A 109 -22.73 -25.75 1.65
CA ARG A 109 -22.88 -26.74 2.73
C ARG A 109 -24.35 -27.04 3.06
N GLN A 110 -25.18 -26.00 3.14
CA GLN A 110 -26.60 -26.14 3.45
C GLN A 110 -27.36 -26.88 2.34
N MET A 111 -27.09 -26.51 1.08
CA MET A 111 -27.78 -27.09 -0.05
C MET A 111 -27.32 -28.52 -0.31
N LYS A 112 -26.01 -28.81 -0.20
CA LYS A 112 -25.44 -30.16 -0.36
C LYS A 112 -26.17 -31.21 0.48
N ASN A 113 -26.56 -30.87 1.72
CA ASN A 113 -27.29 -31.76 2.62
C ASN A 113 -28.76 -32.01 2.21
N ARG A 114 -29.32 -31.17 1.33
CA ARG A 114 -30.72 -31.26 0.85
C ARG A 114 -30.82 -31.86 -0.57
N LEU A 115 -29.73 -31.95 -1.31
CA LEU A 115 -29.71 -32.47 -2.69
C LEU A 115 -30.20 -33.91 -2.81
N SER A 116 -29.99 -34.73 -1.78
CA SER A 116 -30.48 -36.13 -1.74
C SER A 116 -31.99 -36.24 -1.60
N LEU A 117 -32.70 -35.12 -1.36
CA LEU A 117 -34.16 -35.07 -1.22
C LEU A 117 -34.87 -34.63 -2.51
N LEU A 118 -34.12 -34.33 -3.58
CA LEU A 118 -34.69 -33.88 -4.85
C LEU A 118 -35.32 -35.05 -5.64
N PRO A 119 -36.54 -34.90 -6.18
CA PRO A 119 -37.18 -35.94 -6.99
C PRO A 119 -36.41 -36.21 -8.30
N PRO A 120 -36.39 -37.48 -8.78
CA PRO A 120 -35.91 -37.81 -10.12
C PRO A 120 -36.67 -37.02 -11.20
N GLY A 121 -35.95 -36.35 -12.10
CA GLY A 121 -36.53 -35.50 -13.15
C GLY A 121 -36.53 -33.99 -12.84
N THR A 122 -36.01 -33.59 -11.68
CA THR A 122 -35.73 -32.18 -11.37
C THR A 122 -34.54 -31.69 -12.20
N GLU A 123 -34.59 -30.45 -12.72
CA GLU A 123 -33.48 -29.82 -13.45
C GLU A 123 -32.20 -29.85 -12.59
N LYS A 124 -31.04 -30.11 -13.22
CA LYS A 124 -29.76 -30.32 -12.53
C LYS A 124 -29.33 -29.02 -11.84
N PRO A 125 -29.35 -28.92 -10.50
CA PRO A 125 -28.97 -27.69 -9.85
C PRO A 125 -27.45 -27.50 -9.92
N GLN A 126 -27.03 -26.26 -10.15
CA GLN A 126 -25.64 -25.85 -10.02
C GLN A 126 -25.40 -25.24 -8.64
N LEU A 127 -24.34 -25.68 -7.97
CA LEU A 127 -23.97 -25.24 -6.64
C LEU A 127 -22.58 -24.61 -6.69
N PRO A 128 -22.45 -23.31 -6.37
CA PRO A 128 -21.17 -22.64 -6.32
C PRO A 128 -20.43 -22.98 -5.02
N GLU A 129 -19.14 -23.26 -5.13
CA GLU A 129 -18.19 -23.36 -4.03
C GLU A 129 -17.03 -22.39 -4.29
N ALA A 130 -16.63 -21.60 -3.30
CA ALA A 130 -15.58 -20.60 -3.44
C ALA A 130 -14.28 -21.02 -2.75
N VAL A 131 -13.18 -21.00 -3.50
CA VAL A 131 -11.82 -21.25 -3.03
C VAL A 131 -11.00 -19.97 -3.11
N ALA A 132 -10.09 -19.78 -2.17
CA ALA A 132 -9.24 -18.60 -2.12
C ALA A 132 -8.27 -18.53 -3.31
N VAL A 133 -8.13 -17.34 -3.89
CA VAL A 133 -7.04 -17.05 -4.83
C VAL A 133 -6.36 -15.73 -4.47
N GLU A 134 -5.05 -15.66 -4.72
CA GLU A 134 -4.25 -14.45 -4.57
C GLU A 134 -3.26 -14.35 -5.72
N GLY A 135 -2.75 -13.15 -5.96
CA GLY A 135 -1.79 -12.98 -7.03
C GLY A 135 -1.31 -11.56 -7.24
N TYR A 136 -0.56 -11.39 -8.32
CA TYR A 136 -0.18 -10.07 -8.78
C TYR A 136 -0.05 -10.02 -10.29
N LEU A 137 -0.31 -8.83 -10.84
CA LEU A 137 -0.16 -8.46 -12.22
C LEU A 137 1.07 -7.58 -12.37
N VAL A 138 1.91 -7.83 -13.37
CA VAL A 138 3.01 -6.93 -13.78
C VAL A 138 2.80 -6.54 -15.23
N VAL A 139 2.73 -5.23 -15.46
CA VAL A 139 2.60 -4.64 -16.79
C VAL A 139 3.88 -3.87 -17.09
N HIS A 140 4.64 -4.34 -18.07
CA HIS A 140 5.69 -3.56 -18.69
C HIS A 140 5.07 -2.91 -19.93
N GLY A 141 4.63 -1.67 -19.77
CA GLY A 141 3.94 -0.92 -20.82
C GLY A 141 4.83 0.14 -21.44
N GLY A 142 4.48 0.56 -22.64
CA GLY A 142 4.96 1.81 -23.20
C GLY A 142 3.96 2.40 -24.16
N GLU A 143 3.91 3.73 -24.25
CA GLU A 143 3.12 4.45 -25.25
C GLU A 143 4.07 5.14 -26.21
N LYS A 144 3.95 4.79 -27.49
CA LYS A 144 4.78 5.41 -28.53
C LYS A 144 3.89 5.95 -29.64
N GLU A 145 4.08 7.23 -29.95
CA GLU A 145 3.41 7.91 -31.05
C GLU A 145 4.47 8.51 -31.98
N LEU A 146 4.38 8.20 -33.27
CA LEU A 146 5.23 8.78 -34.30
C LEU A 146 4.46 9.79 -35.14
N PHE A 147 5.14 10.82 -35.62
CA PHE A 147 4.64 11.77 -36.61
C PHE A 147 5.72 11.97 -37.68
N SER A 148 5.44 11.62 -38.94
CA SER A 148 6.41 11.69 -40.05
C SER A 148 7.77 11.06 -39.73
N ASN A 149 7.78 9.87 -39.11
CA ASN A 149 8.95 9.13 -38.63
C ASN A 149 9.74 9.76 -37.46
N GLU A 150 9.30 10.90 -36.91
CA GLU A 150 9.83 11.46 -35.67
C GLU A 150 8.97 11.04 -34.46
N VAL A 151 9.61 10.82 -33.31
CA VAL A 151 8.92 10.47 -32.06
C VAL A 151 8.15 11.70 -31.58
N ARG A 152 6.83 11.58 -31.42
CA ARG A 152 5.97 12.63 -30.85
C ARG A 152 5.75 12.41 -29.35
N THR A 153 5.56 11.15 -28.98
CA THR A 153 5.34 10.72 -27.60
C THR A 153 6.11 9.41 -27.41
N ASP A 154 6.86 9.31 -26.31
CA ASP A 154 7.53 8.08 -25.90
C ASP A 154 7.41 7.99 -24.39
N LEU A 155 6.76 6.95 -23.90
CA LEU A 155 6.55 6.69 -22.49
C LEU A 155 6.81 5.20 -22.28
N PHE A 156 7.54 4.86 -21.23
CA PHE A 156 7.66 3.49 -20.73
C PHE A 156 7.29 3.49 -19.25
N TYR A 157 6.66 2.40 -18.82
CA TYR A 157 6.26 2.23 -17.42
C TYR A 157 6.21 0.77 -17.00
N THR A 158 6.38 0.54 -15.70
CA THR A 158 6.17 -0.75 -15.03
C THR A 158 5.17 -0.56 -13.90
N ILE A 159 4.01 -1.20 -14.03
CA ILE A 159 2.95 -1.21 -13.03
C ILE A 159 2.87 -2.61 -12.45
N LYS A 160 2.88 -2.70 -11.11
CA LYS A 160 2.63 -3.94 -10.38
C LYS A 160 1.39 -3.78 -9.51
N GLU A 161 0.37 -4.59 -9.75
CA GLU A 161 -0.86 -4.60 -8.97
C GLU A 161 -1.02 -5.94 -8.25
N ARG A 162 -1.26 -5.91 -6.94
CA ARG A 162 -1.57 -7.09 -6.11
C ARG A 162 -3.08 -7.19 -5.92
N PHE A 163 -3.58 -8.41 -5.83
CA PHE A 163 -5.00 -8.67 -5.64
C PHE A 163 -5.26 -9.92 -4.79
N VAL A 164 -6.47 -9.97 -4.23
CA VAL A 164 -7.06 -11.15 -3.58
C VAL A 164 -8.40 -11.46 -4.22
N GLY A 165 -8.83 -12.71 -4.17
CA GLY A 165 -10.05 -13.14 -4.85
C GLY A 165 -10.59 -14.49 -4.42
N ASN A 166 -11.67 -14.88 -5.09
CA ASN A 166 -12.28 -16.19 -4.97
C ASN A 166 -12.40 -16.83 -6.36
N LEU A 167 -11.93 -18.07 -6.47
CA LEU A 167 -12.29 -18.99 -7.55
C LEU A 167 -13.60 -19.67 -7.16
N ILE A 168 -14.66 -19.41 -7.90
CA ILE A 168 -15.97 -20.03 -7.76
C ILE A 168 -16.01 -21.24 -8.69
N VAL A 169 -16.24 -22.41 -8.11
CA VAL A 169 -16.42 -23.69 -8.79
C VAL A 169 -17.90 -24.02 -8.76
N GLY A 170 -18.56 -23.98 -9.92
CA GLY A 170 -19.94 -24.41 -10.09
C GLY A 170 -20.02 -25.92 -10.26
N HIS A 171 -20.53 -26.62 -9.25
CA HIS A 171 -20.74 -28.06 -9.28
C HIS A 171 -22.16 -28.38 -9.76
N THR A 172 -22.29 -29.17 -10.82
CA THR A 172 -23.61 -29.61 -11.32
C THR A 172 -24.01 -30.92 -10.65
N TYR A 173 -25.15 -30.96 -9.96
CA TYR A 173 -25.67 -32.18 -9.34
C TYR A 173 -26.67 -32.88 -10.25
N ASP A 174 -26.57 -34.21 -10.37
CA ASP A 174 -27.51 -35.05 -11.11
C ASP A 174 -28.46 -35.78 -10.14
N PRO A 175 -29.72 -35.33 -9.97
CA PRO A 175 -30.68 -35.97 -9.07
C PRO A 175 -31.02 -37.40 -9.45
N ALA A 176 -30.93 -37.77 -10.73
CA ALA A 176 -31.21 -39.13 -11.18
C ALA A 176 -30.10 -40.12 -10.79
N ARG A 177 -28.85 -39.63 -10.68
CA ARG A 177 -27.68 -40.44 -10.30
C ARG A 177 -27.29 -40.28 -8.83
N GLY A 178 -27.87 -39.31 -8.11
CA GLY A 178 -27.57 -39.03 -6.71
C GLY A 178 -26.14 -38.55 -6.47
N ARG A 179 -25.49 -37.94 -7.46
CA ARG A 179 -24.09 -37.49 -7.39
C ARG A 179 -23.84 -36.25 -8.23
N PHE A 180 -22.75 -35.54 -7.94
CA PHE A 180 -22.26 -34.48 -8.80
C PHE A 180 -21.73 -35.06 -10.12
N ASP A 181 -22.06 -34.40 -11.22
CA ASP A 181 -21.46 -34.68 -12.53
C ASP A 181 -20.00 -34.20 -12.55
N GLY A 182 -19.22 -34.72 -13.51
CA GLY A 182 -17.83 -34.30 -13.70
C GLY A 182 -17.65 -32.93 -14.35
N GLN A 183 -18.74 -32.31 -14.83
CA GLN A 183 -18.69 -30.98 -15.46
C GLN A 183 -18.72 -29.89 -14.40
N LYS A 184 -17.70 -29.03 -14.43
CA LYS A 184 -17.54 -27.89 -13.54
C LYS A 184 -17.52 -26.60 -14.35
N ALA A 185 -18.17 -25.56 -13.83
CA ALA A 185 -17.99 -24.20 -14.30
C ALA A 185 -17.00 -23.48 -13.38
N TYR A 186 -16.19 -22.59 -13.93
CA TYR A 186 -15.18 -21.85 -13.19
C TYR A 186 -15.38 -20.35 -13.40
N GLU A 187 -15.38 -19.60 -12.29
CA GLU A 187 -15.40 -18.14 -12.30
C GLU A 187 -14.33 -17.60 -11.34
N ILE A 188 -13.61 -16.54 -11.70
CA ILE A 188 -12.72 -15.82 -10.76
C ILE A 188 -13.25 -14.41 -10.53
N GLN A 189 -13.38 -14.06 -9.25
CA GLN A 189 -13.65 -12.71 -8.79
C GLN A 189 -12.47 -12.19 -7.97
N SER A 190 -11.98 -10.99 -8.26
CA SER A 190 -10.81 -10.40 -7.57
C SER A 190 -11.01 -8.93 -7.22
N LEU A 191 -10.31 -8.51 -6.17
CA LEU A 191 -10.20 -7.15 -5.67
C LEU A 191 -8.73 -6.74 -5.54
N SER A 192 -8.41 -5.54 -6.00
CA SER A 192 -7.09 -4.93 -5.87
C SER A 192 -6.77 -4.58 -4.42
N THR A 193 -5.53 -4.85 -4.02
CA THR A 193 -5.01 -4.56 -2.67
C THR A 193 -3.92 -3.50 -2.67
N LYS A 194 -3.08 -3.47 -3.71
CA LYS A 194 -1.98 -2.50 -3.81
C LYS A 194 -1.52 -2.31 -5.25
N ILE A 195 -1.31 -1.07 -5.67
CA ILE A 195 -0.75 -0.71 -6.98
C ILE A 195 0.56 0.04 -6.77
N ASP A 196 1.64 -0.47 -7.36
CA ASP A 196 3.00 0.10 -7.31
C ASP A 196 3.44 0.45 -8.75
N VAL A 197 3.94 1.68 -8.97
CA VAL A 197 4.58 2.08 -10.23
C VAL A 197 6.07 2.30 -9.97
N SER A 198 6.92 1.44 -10.54
CA SER A 198 8.34 1.31 -10.10
C SER A 198 9.37 1.71 -11.14
N GLY A 199 9.00 1.76 -12.42
CA GLY A 199 9.85 2.29 -13.47
C GLY A 199 8.97 3.10 -14.38
N MET A 200 9.18 4.40 -14.48
CA MET A 200 8.49 5.25 -15.46
C MET A 200 9.45 6.27 -16.02
N GLY A 201 9.26 6.62 -17.28
CA GLY A 201 10.06 7.65 -17.93
C GLY A 201 9.62 7.83 -19.36
N GLY A 202 10.01 8.96 -19.93
CA GLY A 202 9.57 9.30 -21.26
C GLY A 202 9.38 10.80 -21.43
N LYS A 203 8.95 11.16 -22.64
CA LYS A 203 8.78 12.55 -23.06
C LYS A 203 7.68 12.69 -24.09
N LYS A 204 7.10 13.89 -24.13
CA LYS A 204 6.14 14.29 -25.15
C LYS A 204 6.55 15.61 -25.77
N CYS A 205 6.38 15.71 -27.08
CA CYS A 205 6.58 16.97 -27.77
C CYS A 205 5.45 17.95 -27.47
N VAL A 206 5.77 19.11 -26.91
CA VAL A 206 4.82 20.18 -26.56
C VAL A 206 4.96 21.42 -27.43
N ARG A 207 6.11 21.61 -28.10
CA ARG A 207 6.36 22.73 -29.01
C ARG A 207 7.01 22.26 -30.30
N ARG A 208 6.48 22.73 -31.44
CA ARG A 208 7.00 22.41 -32.78
C ARG A 208 7.77 23.60 -33.37
N GLY A 209 8.70 23.31 -34.29
CA GLY A 209 9.44 24.33 -35.02
C GLY A 209 8.58 25.04 -36.07
N SER A 210 8.76 26.35 -36.23
CA SER A 210 8.02 27.17 -37.19
C SER A 210 8.35 26.84 -38.66
N TYR A 211 9.53 26.28 -38.92
CA TYR A 211 10.04 26.00 -40.28
C TYR A 211 9.84 24.55 -40.73
N SER A 212 9.66 23.62 -39.80
CA SER A 212 9.33 22.22 -40.09
C SER A 212 8.31 21.70 -39.08
N PRO A 213 7.06 21.43 -39.50
CA PRO A 213 6.02 20.86 -38.65
C PRO A 213 6.34 19.44 -38.13
N SER A 214 7.40 18.79 -38.65
CA SER A 214 7.86 17.49 -38.16
C SER A 214 8.77 17.58 -36.94
N SER A 215 9.50 18.70 -36.77
CA SER A 215 10.56 18.82 -35.77
C SER A 215 10.07 19.37 -34.43
N CYS A 216 10.38 18.65 -33.35
CA CYS A 216 10.06 19.06 -31.99
C CYS A 216 11.13 20.01 -31.41
N THR A 217 10.70 21.20 -30.95
CA THR A 217 11.58 22.23 -30.36
C THR A 217 11.35 22.42 -28.86
N GLY A 218 10.46 21.64 -28.24
CA GLY A 218 10.20 21.67 -26.80
C GLY A 218 9.57 20.38 -26.32
N TRP A 219 10.17 19.81 -25.28
CA TRP A 219 9.80 18.53 -24.68
C TRP A 219 9.36 18.72 -23.24
N THR A 220 8.33 18.00 -22.83
CA THR A 220 7.96 17.76 -21.43
C THR A 220 8.34 16.33 -21.08
N HIS A 221 8.80 16.08 -19.84
CA HIS A 221 9.17 14.75 -19.37
C HIS A 221 8.16 14.25 -18.34
N PHE A 222 7.82 12.97 -18.44
CA PHE A 222 6.93 12.35 -17.46
C PHE A 222 7.73 12.05 -16.19
N SER A 223 7.34 12.67 -15.07
CA SER A 223 8.04 12.56 -13.78
C SER A 223 7.12 12.21 -12.61
N GLY A 224 5.80 12.23 -12.81
CA GLY A 224 4.81 11.83 -11.81
C GLY A 224 3.70 10.97 -12.40
N TYR A 225 2.89 10.38 -11.53
CA TYR A 225 1.72 9.61 -11.94
C TYR A 225 0.58 9.73 -10.92
N GLU A 226 -0.63 9.51 -11.40
CA GLU A 226 -1.85 9.37 -10.62
C GLU A 226 -2.54 8.07 -11.01
N ILE A 227 -3.01 7.32 -10.02
CA ILE A 227 -3.87 6.16 -10.25
C ILE A 227 -5.31 6.65 -10.11
N SER A 228 -6.15 6.38 -11.10
CA SER A 228 -7.58 6.67 -11.03
C SER A 228 -8.16 5.97 -9.80
N GLY A 229 -8.84 6.71 -8.92
CA GLY A 229 -9.59 6.10 -7.83
C GLY A 229 -10.64 5.14 -8.43
N GLY A 230 -10.59 3.86 -8.03
CA GLY A 230 -11.50 2.83 -8.51
C GLY A 230 -12.96 3.04 -8.12
N GLU A 231 -13.77 2.00 -8.27
CA GLU A 231 -15.16 2.02 -7.84
C GLU A 231 -15.23 2.31 -6.32
N ARG A 232 -15.95 3.37 -5.93
CA ARG A 232 -15.94 3.88 -4.55
C ARG A 232 -16.90 3.08 -3.68
N TYR A 233 -16.56 1.82 -3.41
CA TYR A 233 -17.22 0.92 -2.47
C TYR A 233 -16.31 -0.31 -2.17
N PRO A 234 -15.55 -0.39 -1.08
CA PRO A 234 -14.82 0.61 -0.32
C PRO A 234 -13.43 0.86 -0.97
N GLN A 235 -13.31 1.78 -1.93
CA GLN A 235 -12.03 2.21 -2.55
C GLN A 235 -11.15 1.14 -3.22
N PHE A 236 -11.67 -0.02 -3.63
CA PHE A 236 -10.88 -1.06 -4.31
C PHE A 236 -11.27 -1.20 -5.78
N HIS A 237 -10.30 -1.51 -6.64
CA HIS A 237 -10.58 -1.91 -8.02
C HIS A 237 -11.08 -3.35 -8.03
N SER A 238 -12.28 -3.56 -8.56
CA SER A 238 -12.82 -4.89 -8.83
C SER A 238 -12.34 -5.39 -10.19
N GLY A 239 -12.22 -6.72 -10.35
CA GLY A 239 -11.96 -7.32 -11.66
C GLY A 239 -10.52 -7.17 -12.17
N VAL A 240 -9.53 -7.12 -11.28
CA VAL A 240 -8.09 -7.16 -11.66
C VAL A 240 -7.80 -8.39 -12.52
N VAL A 241 -8.36 -9.53 -12.10
CA VAL A 241 -8.41 -10.79 -12.83
C VAL A 241 -9.82 -11.35 -12.77
N SER A 242 -10.31 -11.81 -13.91
CA SER A 242 -11.50 -12.64 -14.01
C SER A 242 -11.22 -13.90 -14.82
N ALA A 243 -12.03 -14.93 -14.63
CA ALA A 243 -12.04 -16.12 -15.46
C ALA A 243 -13.48 -16.57 -15.62
N GLU A 244 -13.83 -17.12 -16.78
CA GLU A 244 -15.15 -17.67 -17.05
C GLU A 244 -15.01 -18.90 -17.97
N THR A 245 -15.88 -19.89 -17.76
CA THR A 245 -15.99 -21.06 -18.65
C THR A 245 -16.83 -20.70 -19.88
N GLU A 246 -16.26 -20.89 -21.08
CA GLU A 246 -16.92 -20.72 -22.37
C GLU A 246 -17.91 -21.87 -22.65
N GLU A 247 -18.84 -21.66 -23.58
CA GLU A 247 -19.84 -22.68 -23.98
C GLU A 247 -19.21 -24.00 -24.45
N ASP A 248 -17.99 -23.96 -24.98
CA ASP A 248 -17.25 -25.13 -25.44
C ASP A 248 -16.31 -25.74 -24.38
N GLY A 249 -16.41 -25.28 -23.13
CA GLY A 249 -15.71 -25.84 -21.97
C GLY A 249 -14.27 -25.32 -21.77
N ARG A 250 -13.77 -24.42 -22.62
CA ARG A 250 -12.51 -23.72 -22.35
C ARG A 250 -12.69 -22.65 -21.27
N ILE A 251 -11.61 -22.32 -20.56
CA ILE A 251 -11.62 -21.27 -19.55
C ILE A 251 -10.83 -20.08 -20.08
N THR A 252 -11.48 -18.92 -20.16
CA THR A 252 -10.83 -17.67 -20.56
C THR A 252 -10.55 -16.84 -19.33
N ILE A 253 -9.26 -16.63 -19.04
CA ILE A 253 -8.75 -15.76 -17.99
C ILE A 253 -8.47 -14.39 -18.60
N VAL A 254 -8.90 -13.32 -17.94
CA VAL A 254 -8.69 -11.93 -18.34
C VAL A 254 -8.03 -11.19 -17.19
N ALA A 255 -7.00 -10.41 -17.49
CA ALA A 255 -6.42 -9.46 -16.54
C ALA A 255 -6.58 -8.04 -17.08
N GLU A 256 -7.03 -7.12 -16.22
CA GLU A 256 -7.17 -5.69 -16.51
C GLU A 256 -6.16 -4.91 -15.65
N ALA A 257 -5.36 -4.07 -16.30
CA ALA A 257 -4.40 -3.19 -15.65
C ALA A 257 -5.09 -1.96 -15.06
N PRO A 258 -4.55 -1.34 -14.00
CA PRO A 258 -5.18 -0.20 -13.39
C PRO A 258 -5.03 1.03 -14.29
N ALA A 259 -6.02 1.93 -14.24
CA ALA A 259 -6.00 3.16 -15.02
C ALA A 259 -5.02 4.16 -14.41
N ALA A 260 -3.80 4.21 -14.94
CA ALA A 260 -2.77 5.18 -14.57
C ALA A 260 -2.74 6.39 -15.52
N ILE A 261 -2.49 7.57 -14.97
CA ILE A 261 -2.27 8.84 -15.68
C ILE A 261 -0.86 9.32 -15.34
N PHE A 262 -0.01 9.50 -16.35
CA PHE A 262 1.35 10.02 -16.20
C PHE A 262 1.36 11.53 -16.40
N LEU A 263 2.01 12.24 -15.47
CA LEU A 263 2.06 13.69 -15.38
C LEU A 263 3.41 14.21 -15.91
N GLY A 264 3.34 15.18 -16.80
CA GLY A 264 4.49 15.92 -17.33
C GLY A 264 5.00 16.97 -16.34
N ASP A 265 6.29 17.25 -16.40
CA ASP A 265 6.97 18.27 -15.61
C ASP A 265 6.54 19.72 -15.94
N ASP A 266 5.83 19.91 -17.05
CA ASP A 266 5.20 21.18 -17.45
C ASP A 266 3.89 21.51 -16.71
N GLY A 267 3.38 20.59 -15.87
CA GLY A 267 2.15 20.75 -15.10
C GLY A 267 0.86 20.80 -15.93
N ARG A 268 0.93 20.49 -17.24
CA ARG A 268 -0.23 20.55 -18.16
C ARG A 268 -0.38 19.29 -18.99
N THR A 269 0.71 18.59 -19.26
CA THR A 269 0.71 17.42 -20.12
C THR A 269 0.43 16.17 -19.31
N ASN A 270 -0.70 15.52 -19.61
CA ASN A 270 -1.05 14.23 -19.03
C ASN A 270 -1.17 13.16 -20.12
N LEU A 271 -0.80 11.92 -19.79
CA LEU A 271 -0.93 10.78 -20.68
C LEU A 271 -1.48 9.56 -19.93
N LYS A 272 -2.60 9.02 -20.40
CA LYS A 272 -3.19 7.80 -19.83
C LYS A 272 -2.45 6.57 -20.33
N ALA A 273 -2.25 5.58 -19.45
CA ALA A 273 -1.78 4.25 -19.82
C ALA A 273 -2.72 3.61 -20.86
N GLY A 274 -2.17 3.18 -21.99
CA GLY A 274 -2.87 2.51 -23.09
C GLY A 274 -2.77 0.99 -23.05
N CYS A 275 -1.83 0.44 -22.28
CA CYS A 275 -1.64 -1.00 -22.06
C CYS A 275 -2.57 -1.52 -20.95
N SER A 276 -3.82 -1.89 -21.29
CA SER A 276 -4.87 -2.10 -20.29
C SER A 276 -5.36 -3.53 -20.08
N ARG A 277 -5.16 -4.46 -21.01
CA ARG A 277 -5.81 -5.79 -20.93
C ARG A 277 -4.99 -6.90 -21.58
N ALA A 278 -4.93 -8.05 -20.92
CA ALA A 278 -4.54 -9.32 -21.52
C ALA A 278 -5.62 -10.38 -21.27
N SER A 279 -5.60 -11.42 -22.11
CA SER A 279 -6.47 -12.57 -21.95
C SER A 279 -5.68 -13.84 -22.26
N TRP A 280 -6.05 -14.97 -21.69
CA TRP A 280 -5.49 -16.28 -21.96
C TRP A 280 -6.63 -17.28 -21.97
N THR A 281 -6.54 -18.27 -22.85
CA THR A 281 -7.54 -19.34 -22.91
C THR A 281 -6.83 -20.65 -22.60
N LEU A 282 -7.36 -21.38 -21.63
CA LEU A 282 -6.87 -22.68 -21.20
C LEU A 282 -7.93 -23.74 -21.50
N SER A 283 -7.51 -24.95 -21.83
CA SER A 283 -8.40 -26.11 -21.79
C SER A 283 -8.83 -26.41 -20.36
N GLN A 284 -9.96 -27.11 -20.18
CA GLN A 284 -10.40 -27.55 -18.87
C GLN A 284 -9.33 -28.36 -18.13
N SER A 285 -8.63 -29.26 -18.83
CA SER A 285 -7.56 -30.07 -18.25
C SER A 285 -6.36 -29.24 -17.77
N GLU A 286 -5.94 -28.22 -18.52
CA GLU A 286 -4.83 -27.34 -18.13
C GLU A 286 -5.21 -26.50 -16.90
N PHE A 287 -6.46 -26.03 -16.86
CA PHE A 287 -6.97 -25.25 -15.73
C PHE A 287 -7.06 -26.12 -14.47
N GLU A 288 -7.59 -27.34 -14.58
CA GLU A 288 -7.67 -28.29 -13.46
C GLU A 288 -6.29 -28.74 -12.97
N GLN A 289 -5.34 -28.97 -13.89
CA GLN A 289 -3.95 -29.24 -13.54
C GLN A 289 -3.32 -28.09 -12.76
N TRP A 290 -3.64 -26.83 -13.11
CA TRP A 290 -3.22 -25.69 -12.32
C TRP A 290 -3.83 -25.72 -10.90
N LEU A 291 -5.12 -26.05 -10.76
CA LEU A 291 -5.75 -26.15 -9.43
C LEU A 291 -5.02 -27.16 -8.52
N GLU A 292 -4.52 -28.26 -9.09
CA GLU A 292 -3.70 -29.23 -8.36
C GLU A 292 -2.30 -28.71 -8.02
N GLN A 293 -1.66 -27.99 -8.94
CA GLN A 293 -0.32 -27.41 -8.73
C GLN A 293 -0.31 -26.21 -7.78
N GLY A 294 -1.43 -25.49 -7.70
CA GLY A 294 -1.67 -24.36 -6.81
C GLY A 294 -1.08 -23.03 -7.27
N GLU A 295 -0.21 -22.99 -8.28
CA GLU A 295 0.45 -21.77 -8.79
C GLU A 295 0.50 -21.76 -10.32
N LEU A 296 0.24 -20.60 -10.94
CA LEU A 296 0.24 -20.39 -12.38
C LEU A 296 0.83 -19.03 -12.73
N THR A 297 1.71 -19.01 -13.73
CA THR A 297 2.24 -17.78 -14.32
C THR A 297 1.89 -17.73 -15.79
N LEU A 298 1.18 -16.68 -16.20
CA LEU A 298 0.78 -16.44 -17.58
C LEU A 298 1.43 -15.16 -18.08
N ARG A 299 2.11 -15.21 -19.23
CA ARG A 299 2.72 -14.04 -19.86
C ARG A 299 2.12 -13.85 -21.25
N ARG A 300 1.85 -12.59 -21.63
CA ARG A 300 1.37 -12.24 -22.97
C ARG A 300 1.95 -10.91 -23.43
N ASP A 301 2.29 -10.85 -24.71
CA ASP A 301 2.62 -9.59 -25.37
C ASP A 301 1.31 -8.85 -25.68
N ILE A 302 1.21 -7.62 -25.18
CA ILE A 302 -0.01 -6.79 -25.26
C ILE A 302 0.16 -5.56 -26.17
N GLY A 303 1.38 -5.33 -26.66
CA GLY A 303 1.66 -4.29 -27.65
C GLY A 303 0.92 -4.54 -28.97
N ARG A 304 0.37 -3.49 -29.57
CA ARG A 304 -0.31 -3.58 -30.88
C ARG A 304 0.56 -3.03 -32.00
N PRO A 305 0.43 -3.53 -33.25
CA PRO A 305 1.05 -2.92 -34.42
C PRO A 305 0.57 -1.48 -34.63
N MET A 306 1.48 -0.62 -35.06
CA MET A 306 1.32 0.84 -35.15
C MET A 306 0.08 1.27 -35.96
N GLY A 307 -0.83 1.98 -35.31
CA GLY A 307 -1.91 2.77 -35.92
C GLY A 307 -1.81 4.25 -35.52
N PRO A 308 -2.57 5.17 -36.12
CA PRO A 308 -2.38 6.63 -36.03
C PRO A 308 -2.75 7.28 -34.69
N SER A 309 -2.98 6.51 -33.63
CA SER A 309 -3.32 6.99 -32.29
C SER A 309 -2.35 6.42 -31.26
N PRO A 310 -1.94 7.21 -30.23
CA PRO A 310 -1.08 6.72 -29.16
C PRO A 310 -1.74 5.50 -28.50
N GLY A 311 -1.05 4.37 -28.53
CA GLY A 311 -1.52 3.13 -27.95
C GLY A 311 -0.37 2.21 -27.60
N CYS A 312 -0.69 1.18 -26.81
CA CYS A 312 0.27 0.25 -26.22
C CYS A 312 1.31 -0.22 -27.24
N SER A 313 2.54 0.22 -27.02
CA SER A 313 3.67 0.09 -27.95
C SER A 313 4.16 -1.35 -28.05
N HIS A 314 4.77 -1.67 -29.19
CA HIS A 314 5.40 -2.96 -29.42
C HIS A 314 6.46 -3.27 -28.34
N GLY A 315 6.48 -4.51 -27.86
CA GLY A 315 7.35 -4.95 -26.75
C GLY A 315 6.73 -4.79 -25.36
N SER A 316 5.53 -4.19 -25.27
CA SER A 316 4.78 -4.15 -24.02
C SER A 316 4.26 -5.54 -23.65
N THR A 317 4.44 -5.94 -22.40
CA THR A 317 4.07 -7.28 -21.90
C THR A 317 3.25 -7.20 -20.62
N MET A 318 2.39 -8.19 -20.43
CA MET A 318 1.62 -8.40 -19.20
C MET A 318 1.92 -9.80 -18.66
N THR A 319 2.29 -9.87 -17.39
CA THR A 319 2.54 -11.12 -16.68
C THR A 319 1.60 -11.21 -15.49
N LEU A 320 0.78 -12.25 -15.46
CA LEU A 320 -0.13 -12.59 -14.39
C LEU A 320 0.44 -13.74 -13.58
N TYR A 321 0.56 -13.55 -12.27
CA TYR A 321 0.83 -14.60 -11.30
C TYR A 321 -0.44 -14.89 -10.50
N LEU A 322 -0.86 -16.14 -10.47
CA LEU A 322 -2.03 -16.64 -9.75
C LEU A 322 -1.64 -17.77 -8.81
N ARG A 323 -2.19 -17.75 -7.60
CA ARG A 323 -2.03 -18.81 -6.61
C ARG A 323 -3.36 -19.13 -5.96
N VAL A 324 -3.71 -20.41 -5.92
CA VAL A 324 -4.86 -20.91 -5.15
C VAL A 324 -4.41 -21.11 -3.71
N GLN A 325 -5.02 -20.43 -2.73
CA GLN A 325 -4.83 -20.83 -1.33
C GLN A 325 -5.81 -21.97 -1.06
N GLY A 326 -5.35 -23.21 -1.20
CA GLY A 326 -6.19 -24.36 -0.87
C GLY A 326 -6.62 -24.33 0.60
N GLU A 327 -7.88 -24.65 0.88
CA GLU A 327 -8.15 -25.37 2.13
C GLU A 327 -7.33 -26.67 2.10
N PRO A 328 -6.75 -27.10 3.23
CA PRO A 328 -5.90 -28.27 3.26
C PRO A 328 -6.68 -29.45 2.68
N ALA A 329 -6.12 -30.08 1.65
CA ALA A 329 -6.69 -31.26 1.00
C ALA A 329 -7.29 -32.20 2.05
N GLU A 330 -8.52 -32.66 1.80
CA GLU A 330 -9.15 -33.70 2.59
C GLU A 330 -8.14 -34.85 2.75
N GLU A 331 -7.64 -34.93 3.97
CA GLU A 331 -6.86 -36.02 4.54
C GLU A 331 -5.41 -36.17 4.08
N CYS A 332 -4.59 -35.18 4.46
CA CYS A 332 -3.25 -35.46 4.98
C CYS A 332 -3.34 -36.26 6.31
N GLN A 333 -3.87 -37.49 6.30
CA GLN A 333 -3.93 -38.36 7.49
C GLN A 333 -2.53 -38.57 8.10
N LYS A 334 -1.48 -38.64 7.26
CA LYS A 334 -0.09 -38.74 7.74
C LYS A 334 0.40 -37.45 8.41
N MET A 335 0.06 -36.25 7.92
CA MET A 335 0.47 -34.98 8.57
C MET A 335 -0.41 -34.53 9.75
N LYS A 336 -1.59 -35.13 9.98
CA LYS A 336 -2.34 -34.91 11.25
C LYS A 336 -1.47 -35.26 12.47
N SER A 337 -0.59 -36.27 12.32
CA SER A 337 0.40 -36.65 13.33
C SER A 337 1.73 -35.89 13.26
N VAL A 338 1.92 -35.03 12.23
CA VAL A 338 3.17 -34.32 12.01
C VAL A 338 3.08 -32.88 12.53
N GLU A 339 3.79 -32.56 13.60
CA GLU A 339 3.92 -31.20 14.11
C GLU A 339 5.19 -30.53 13.56
N LEU A 340 5.11 -29.22 13.32
CA LEU A 340 6.25 -28.37 12.95
C LEU A 340 6.26 -27.18 13.91
N LEU A 341 7.35 -27.04 14.66
CA LEU A 341 7.52 -25.99 15.66
C LEU A 341 8.83 -25.25 15.42
N VAL A 342 8.74 -23.95 15.16
CA VAL A 342 9.91 -23.05 15.13
C VAL A 342 10.27 -22.68 16.57
N ILE A 343 11.46 -23.10 16.99
CA ILE A 343 12.07 -22.87 18.31
C ILE A 343 12.80 -21.52 18.32
N SER A 344 13.54 -21.22 17.25
CA SER A 344 14.23 -19.94 17.04
C SER A 344 14.06 -19.51 15.58
N PRO A 345 13.80 -18.22 15.31
CA PRO A 345 13.55 -17.15 16.28
C PRO A 345 12.19 -17.32 16.98
N ARG A 346 12.02 -16.69 18.16
CA ARG A 346 10.69 -16.50 18.76
C ARG A 346 9.96 -15.39 18.02
N ASP A 347 8.63 -15.38 18.14
CA ASP A 347 7.84 -14.36 17.48
C ASP A 347 8.18 -12.97 18.05
N LYS A 348 8.43 -12.01 17.14
CA LYS A 348 8.86 -10.64 17.41
C LYS A 348 10.23 -10.52 18.09
N ASP A 349 11.08 -11.54 17.98
CA ASP A 349 12.47 -11.45 18.45
C ASP A 349 13.18 -10.27 17.76
N ARG A 350 14.01 -9.58 18.54
CA ARG A 350 14.70 -8.36 18.14
C ARG A 350 16.16 -8.67 17.83
N HIS A 351 16.63 -8.24 16.67
CA HIS A 351 18.00 -8.43 16.23
C HIS A 351 18.59 -7.07 15.83
N VAL A 352 19.79 -6.75 16.31
CA VAL A 352 20.49 -5.51 15.95
C VAL A 352 21.82 -5.83 15.29
N PHE A 353 22.18 -5.07 14.25
CA PHE A 353 23.54 -5.10 13.74
C PHE A 353 24.53 -4.70 14.84
N GLY A 354 25.64 -5.41 14.94
CA GLY A 354 26.66 -5.14 15.95
C GLY A 354 27.26 -3.75 15.78
N GLU A 355 27.53 -3.08 16.91
CA GLU A 355 27.98 -1.69 16.98
C GLU A 355 29.31 -1.45 16.23
N HIS A 356 30.15 -2.48 16.05
CA HIS A 356 31.42 -2.36 15.30
C HIS A 356 31.68 -3.46 14.28
N SER A 357 30.92 -4.54 14.31
CA SER A 357 31.13 -5.70 13.43
C SER A 357 30.37 -5.60 12.12
N ASN A 358 29.45 -4.64 11.99
CA ASN A 358 28.49 -4.53 10.89
C ASN A 358 27.76 -5.85 10.64
N ARG A 359 27.58 -6.64 11.71
CA ARG A 359 27.16 -8.03 11.60
C ARG A 359 25.90 -8.27 12.42
N LEU A 360 24.90 -8.87 11.78
CA LEU A 360 23.68 -9.38 12.40
C LEU A 360 23.75 -10.91 12.39
N THR A 361 23.39 -11.56 13.50
CA THR A 361 23.26 -13.03 13.55
C THR A 361 21.81 -13.40 13.90
N LEU A 362 21.25 -14.33 13.12
CA LEU A 362 19.91 -14.86 13.26
C LEU A 362 19.97 -16.38 13.34
N GLU A 363 19.59 -16.93 14.49
CA GLU A 363 19.54 -18.37 14.71
C GLU A 363 18.19 -18.94 14.30
N LEU A 364 18.22 -19.94 13.42
CA LEU A 364 17.06 -20.67 12.94
C LEU A 364 17.10 -22.08 13.52
N GLU A 365 16.06 -22.46 14.25
CA GLU A 365 15.92 -23.81 14.78
C GLU A 365 14.45 -24.21 14.76
N ALA A 366 14.15 -25.38 14.21
CA ALA A 366 12.82 -25.95 14.23
C ALA A 366 12.87 -27.44 14.55
N LYS A 367 11.78 -27.92 15.14
CA LYS A 367 11.57 -29.32 15.49
C LYS A 367 10.32 -29.83 14.81
N THR A 368 10.32 -31.13 14.53
CA THR A 368 9.14 -31.84 14.08
C THR A 368 8.81 -32.97 15.04
N VAL A 369 7.54 -33.35 15.07
CA VAL A 369 7.10 -34.61 15.66
C VAL A 369 6.40 -35.35 14.54
N PRO A 370 6.83 -36.55 14.11
CA PRO A 370 8.05 -37.27 14.50
C PRO A 370 9.36 -36.52 14.15
N ALA A 371 10.42 -36.77 14.92
CA ALA A 371 11.68 -36.03 14.85
C ALA A 371 12.49 -36.24 13.55
N HIS A 372 12.28 -37.34 12.83
CA HIS A 372 13.02 -37.64 11.60
C HIS A 372 12.69 -36.66 10.45
N TYR A 373 11.57 -35.93 10.53
CA TYR A 373 11.22 -34.91 9.55
C TYR A 373 12.02 -33.60 9.68
N ALA A 374 12.75 -33.40 10.78
CA ALA A 374 13.38 -32.12 11.08
C ALA A 374 14.46 -31.73 10.07
N ASP A 375 15.13 -32.72 9.45
CA ASP A 375 16.18 -32.46 8.45
C ASP A 375 15.60 -32.11 7.06
N PHE A 376 14.29 -32.25 6.87
CA PHE A 376 13.59 -31.92 5.62
C PHE A 376 12.92 -30.54 5.63
N ILE A 377 13.09 -29.77 6.72
CA ILE A 377 12.53 -28.42 6.83
C ILE A 377 13.25 -27.48 5.86
N GLU A 378 12.49 -26.88 4.96
CA GLU A 378 12.92 -25.81 4.06
C GLU A 378 12.71 -24.45 4.73
N TRP A 379 13.77 -23.64 4.83
CA TRP A 379 13.68 -22.29 5.40
C TRP A 379 13.57 -21.23 4.32
N THR A 380 12.60 -20.33 4.47
CA THR A 380 12.60 -19.02 3.81
C THR A 380 13.17 -18.00 4.79
N ILE A 381 14.33 -17.46 4.42
CA ILE A 381 15.13 -16.55 5.22
C ILE A 381 15.00 -15.16 4.60
N PRO A 382 14.73 -14.09 5.38
CA PRO A 382 14.56 -12.77 4.82
C PRO A 382 15.82 -12.30 4.07
N GLU A 383 15.63 -11.63 2.95
CA GLU A 383 16.68 -10.84 2.30
C GLU A 383 16.77 -9.48 3.00
N ILE A 384 18.00 -8.94 3.08
CA ILE A 384 18.28 -7.57 3.52
C ILE A 384 19.17 -6.98 2.44
N GLU A 385 18.59 -6.16 1.56
CA GLU A 385 19.31 -5.63 0.41
C GLU A 385 20.51 -4.79 0.85
N GLY A 386 21.65 -4.92 0.17
CA GLY A 386 22.91 -4.29 0.58
C GLY A 386 23.66 -5.01 1.71
N SER A 387 23.06 -5.99 2.39
CA SER A 387 23.76 -6.84 3.36
C SER A 387 24.16 -8.20 2.73
N ARG A 388 25.40 -8.62 2.92
CA ARG A 388 25.86 -9.94 2.48
C ARG A 388 25.35 -11.02 3.44
N ARG A 389 24.42 -11.85 2.97
CA ARG A 389 23.89 -12.98 3.73
C ARG A 389 24.72 -14.24 3.55
N THR A 390 25.14 -14.85 4.66
CA THR A 390 25.80 -16.16 4.71
C THR A 390 25.03 -17.10 5.64
N VAL A 391 24.84 -18.36 5.25
CA VAL A 391 24.11 -19.37 6.02
C VAL A 391 25.07 -20.49 6.42
N PHE A 392 25.02 -20.91 7.69
CA PHE A 392 25.83 -21.99 8.24
C PHE A 392 24.94 -23.09 8.83
N PRO A 393 25.16 -24.39 8.49
CA PRO A 393 26.11 -24.88 7.48
C PRO A 393 25.78 -24.37 6.06
N ALA A 394 26.81 -24.29 5.21
CA ALA A 394 26.68 -23.73 3.87
C ALA A 394 25.67 -24.55 3.03
N SER A 395 24.81 -23.85 2.30
CA SER A 395 23.80 -24.44 1.40
C SER A 395 23.80 -23.66 0.08
N THR A 396 23.73 -24.39 -1.04
CA THR A 396 23.58 -23.83 -2.39
C THR A 396 22.12 -23.66 -2.79
N LEU A 397 21.19 -24.21 -2.01
CA LEU A 397 19.74 -24.07 -2.24
C LEU A 397 19.27 -22.68 -1.79
N GLN A 398 18.37 -22.08 -2.58
CA GLN A 398 17.70 -20.83 -2.22
C GLN A 398 16.90 -20.93 -0.91
N ALA A 399 16.29 -22.09 -0.67
CA ALA A 399 15.68 -22.47 0.61
C ALA A 399 16.52 -23.57 1.26
N PRO A 400 17.41 -23.26 2.22
CA PRO A 400 18.25 -24.26 2.85
C PRO A 400 17.42 -25.29 3.63
N LYS A 401 17.83 -26.56 3.54
CA LYS A 401 17.15 -27.71 4.13
C LYS A 401 17.86 -28.22 5.37
N GLY A 402 17.15 -28.25 6.50
CA GLY A 402 17.70 -28.77 7.75
C GLY A 402 17.02 -28.21 8.99
N ARG A 403 17.28 -28.84 10.13
CA ARG A 403 16.67 -28.48 11.42
C ARG A 403 17.18 -27.17 12.01
N LYS A 404 18.42 -26.79 11.71
CA LYS A 404 19.13 -25.69 12.35
C LYS A 404 20.08 -24.98 11.41
N PHE A 405 20.05 -23.66 11.42
CA PHE A 405 20.97 -22.79 10.69
C PHE A 405 21.32 -21.55 11.50
N THR A 406 22.54 -21.06 11.30
CA THR A 406 22.95 -19.73 11.73
C THR A 406 23.07 -18.85 10.48
N VAL A 407 22.29 -17.78 10.43
CA VAL A 407 22.32 -16.80 9.34
C VAL A 407 23.09 -15.58 9.81
N VAL A 408 24.08 -15.18 9.02
CA VAL A 408 24.91 -14.01 9.28
C VAL A 408 24.71 -13.01 8.15
N TYR A 409 24.33 -11.78 8.49
CA TYR A 409 24.33 -10.65 7.56
C TYR A 409 25.51 -9.75 7.88
N GLU A 410 26.29 -9.40 6.87
CA GLU A 410 27.47 -8.53 6.98
C GLU A 410 27.29 -7.27 6.11
N GLY A 411 27.64 -6.12 6.68
CA GLY A 411 27.38 -4.81 6.08
C GLY A 411 25.99 -4.30 6.44
N LEU A 412 25.88 -3.05 6.87
CA LEU A 412 24.58 -2.42 7.02
C LEU A 412 23.99 -2.09 5.65
N PRO A 413 22.65 -2.20 5.46
CA PRO A 413 21.99 -1.83 4.22
C PRO A 413 22.08 -0.32 3.94
N GLU A 414 21.95 0.06 2.67
CA GLU A 414 21.93 1.47 2.25
C GLU A 414 20.59 2.16 2.58
N ASP A 415 19.47 1.45 2.44
CA ASP A 415 18.12 1.99 2.64
C ASP A 415 17.56 1.64 4.03
N ASN A 416 17.00 2.63 4.73
CA ASN A 416 16.26 2.46 5.99
C ASN A 416 15.08 1.46 5.88
N ASN A 417 14.50 1.29 4.69
CA ASN A 417 13.42 0.33 4.42
C ASN A 417 13.85 -1.13 4.58
N GLU A 418 15.14 -1.41 4.62
CA GLU A 418 15.66 -2.76 4.85
C GLU A 418 15.61 -3.20 6.31
N PHE A 419 15.37 -2.27 7.24
CA PHE A 419 15.15 -2.58 8.65
C PHE A 419 13.67 -2.83 8.96
N GLY A 420 13.39 -3.21 10.20
CA GLY A 420 12.04 -3.43 10.69
C GLY A 420 11.58 -4.87 10.62
N ARG A 421 10.27 -5.05 10.41
CA ARG A 421 9.62 -6.36 10.51
C ARG A 421 9.98 -7.21 9.29
N LYS A 422 10.53 -8.40 9.53
CA LYS A 422 10.87 -9.39 8.52
C LYS A 422 10.27 -10.73 8.93
N THR A 423 10.01 -11.60 7.95
CA THR A 423 9.38 -12.90 8.20
C THR A 423 10.37 -14.02 7.97
N VAL A 424 10.48 -14.91 8.95
CA VAL A 424 11.15 -16.20 8.83
C VAL A 424 10.07 -17.27 8.70
N LYS A 425 10.24 -18.20 7.77
CA LYS A 425 9.27 -19.26 7.51
C LYS A 425 9.96 -20.61 7.41
N ALA A 426 9.48 -21.56 8.21
CA ALA A 426 9.82 -22.97 8.09
C ALA A 426 8.70 -23.67 7.31
N THR A 427 9.07 -24.44 6.28
CA THR A 427 8.15 -25.21 5.46
C THR A 427 8.57 -26.68 5.48
N LEU A 428 7.65 -27.55 5.86
CA LEU A 428 7.84 -29.00 5.77
C LEU A 428 6.95 -29.56 4.68
N LYS A 429 7.54 -30.27 3.73
CA LYS A 429 6.83 -30.99 2.66
C LYS A 429 6.97 -32.50 2.91
N VAL A 430 5.85 -33.20 3.03
CA VAL A 430 5.78 -34.66 3.18
C VAL A 430 4.77 -35.18 2.17
N ASP A 431 5.22 -35.99 1.21
CA ASP A 431 4.41 -36.41 0.06
C ASP A 431 3.82 -35.18 -0.69
N SER A 432 2.50 -35.14 -0.91
CA SER A 432 1.79 -33.99 -1.50
C SER A 432 1.38 -32.91 -0.46
N CYS A 433 1.73 -33.10 0.81
CA CYS A 433 1.26 -32.25 1.91
C CYS A 433 2.33 -31.23 2.35
N ARG A 434 1.87 -30.02 2.73
CA ARG A 434 2.72 -28.90 3.15
C ARG A 434 2.26 -28.37 4.51
N LYS A 435 3.20 -28.23 5.44
CA LYS A 435 2.98 -27.57 6.75
C LYS A 435 3.95 -26.43 6.92
N GLU A 436 3.46 -25.31 7.44
CA GLU A 436 4.25 -24.08 7.53
C GLU A 436 4.16 -23.51 8.94
N ALA A 437 5.26 -22.91 9.38
CA ALA A 437 5.33 -22.15 10.61
C ALA A 437 6.11 -20.86 10.34
N THR A 438 5.52 -19.73 10.71
CA THR A 438 6.10 -18.40 10.51
C THR A 438 6.43 -17.72 11.83
N ARG A 439 7.44 -16.86 11.80
CA ARG A 439 7.85 -15.99 12.90
C ARG A 439 8.18 -14.60 12.34
N GLU A 440 7.63 -13.56 12.95
CA GLU A 440 8.10 -12.20 12.71
C GLU A 440 9.41 -11.98 13.49
N VAL A 441 10.41 -11.37 12.86
CA VAL A 441 11.59 -10.82 13.53
C VAL A 441 11.68 -9.32 13.25
N ARG A 442 12.33 -8.59 14.14
CA ARG A 442 12.51 -7.13 14.02
C ARG A 442 13.98 -6.81 13.94
N ILE A 443 14.40 -6.20 12.85
CA ILE A 443 15.80 -5.89 12.56
C ILE A 443 16.06 -4.40 12.80
N PHE A 444 17.12 -4.09 13.55
CA PHE A 444 17.50 -2.74 13.97
C PHE A 444 18.96 -2.43 13.60
N TYR A 445 19.30 -1.14 13.53
CA TYR A 445 20.67 -0.67 13.45
C TYR A 445 21.13 0.01 14.75
N PRO A 446 22.44 0.00 15.06
CA PRO A 446 22.96 0.74 16.21
C PRO A 446 22.88 2.25 15.94
N ARG A 447 22.06 2.97 16.71
CA ARG A 447 21.69 4.37 16.41
C ARG A 447 22.89 5.30 16.29
N ASP A 448 23.82 5.18 17.22
CA ASP A 448 24.87 6.18 17.49
C ASP A 448 26.18 5.90 16.75
N GLU A 449 26.30 4.76 16.09
CA GLU A 449 27.49 4.36 15.35
C GLU A 449 27.54 5.02 13.98
N ASN A 450 28.73 5.10 13.38
CA ASN A 450 28.95 5.67 12.05
C ASN A 450 29.26 4.58 11.02
N ASN A 451 28.70 3.39 11.19
CA ASN A 451 29.03 2.22 10.38
C ASN A 451 28.06 1.94 9.22
N ASN A 452 27.18 2.90 8.91
CA ASN A 452 26.44 2.97 7.65
C ASN A 452 27.39 3.01 6.44
N PRO A 453 26.89 2.71 5.23
CA PRO A 453 27.72 2.63 4.02
C PRO A 453 28.53 3.90 3.69
N GLU A 454 28.08 5.09 4.09
CA GLU A 454 28.84 6.33 3.87
C GLU A 454 29.96 6.54 4.90
N GLY A 455 29.81 6.02 6.12
CA GLY A 455 30.82 6.14 7.19
C GLY A 455 31.03 7.56 7.76
N LYS A 456 30.27 8.56 7.29
CA LYS A 456 30.51 9.99 7.58
C LYS A 456 29.73 10.54 8.77
N HIS A 457 28.53 10.02 8.99
CA HIS A 457 27.57 10.53 9.97
C HIS A 457 27.02 9.39 10.82
N PRO A 458 26.44 9.68 12.00
CA PRO A 458 25.74 8.67 12.78
C PRO A 458 24.60 8.03 12.00
N ASN A 459 24.36 6.74 12.26
CA ASN A 459 23.35 5.95 11.59
C ASN A 459 21.96 6.58 11.67
N TRP A 460 21.58 7.14 12.83
CA TRP A 460 20.29 7.84 12.96
C TRP A 460 20.14 8.98 11.94
N PHE A 461 21.18 9.78 11.72
CA PHE A 461 21.12 10.90 10.80
C PHE A 461 21.08 10.38 9.36
N TYR A 462 21.95 9.41 9.05
CA TYR A 462 22.02 8.79 7.73
C TYR A 462 20.66 8.19 7.30
N TYR A 463 20.07 7.37 8.16
CA TYR A 463 18.83 6.65 7.84
C TYR A 463 17.59 7.52 7.97
N TRP A 464 17.45 8.35 9.01
CA TRP A 464 16.25 9.21 9.14
C TRP A 464 16.16 10.26 8.03
N LYS A 465 17.29 10.70 7.47
CA LYS A 465 17.33 11.59 6.29
C LYS A 465 16.66 10.99 5.04
N GLN A 466 16.51 9.67 4.97
CA GLN A 466 15.86 8.97 3.85
C GLN A 466 14.33 8.90 4.01
N THR A 467 13.82 9.23 5.19
CA THR A 467 12.41 9.05 5.57
C THR A 467 11.59 10.32 5.33
N PRO A 468 10.24 10.25 5.39
CA PRO A 468 9.41 11.45 5.38
C PRO A 468 9.67 12.44 6.52
N ALA A 469 10.31 12.03 7.63
CA ALA A 469 10.70 12.94 8.72
C ALA A 469 11.72 14.00 8.25
N ALA A 470 12.44 13.73 7.16
CA ALA A 470 13.38 14.64 6.53
C ALA A 470 12.74 15.55 5.47
N ARG A 471 11.40 15.50 5.33
CA ARG A 471 10.64 16.29 4.36
C ARG A 471 9.69 17.24 5.10
N PRO A 472 10.16 18.43 5.51
CA PRO A 472 9.36 19.36 6.29
C PRO A 472 8.14 19.78 5.46
N PHE A 473 6.94 19.57 5.99
CA PHE A 473 5.68 19.82 5.28
C PHE A 473 5.61 19.15 3.88
N GLY A 474 6.30 18.00 3.71
CA GLY A 474 6.39 17.27 2.45
C GLY A 474 7.36 17.85 1.42
N GLN A 475 8.08 18.93 1.76
CA GLN A 475 9.02 19.62 0.86
C GLN A 475 10.39 18.95 0.84
N ASN A 476 11.11 19.13 -0.28
CA ASN A 476 12.51 18.72 -0.38
C ASN A 476 13.42 19.89 0.05
N VAL A 477 14.32 19.63 1.00
CA VAL A 477 15.33 20.57 1.45
C VAL A 477 16.66 19.85 1.59
N ARG A 478 17.78 20.56 1.38
CA ARG A 478 19.08 19.99 1.67
C ARG A 478 19.30 19.99 3.17
N ILE A 479 19.56 18.81 3.74
CA ILE A 479 19.85 18.65 5.17
C ILE A 479 21.33 18.33 5.37
N GLY A 480 22.02 19.23 6.07
CA GLY A 480 23.39 19.09 6.55
C GLY A 480 23.43 18.52 7.97
N TYR A 481 24.51 17.81 8.30
CA TYR A 481 24.77 17.37 9.66
C TYR A 481 25.58 18.44 10.42
N HIS A 482 25.12 18.81 11.61
CA HIS A 482 25.86 19.65 12.54
C HIS A 482 26.33 20.98 11.89
N CYS A 483 27.63 21.26 11.85
CA CYS A 483 28.20 22.48 11.26
C CYS A 483 28.55 22.35 9.77
N THR A 484 28.05 21.34 9.05
CA THR A 484 28.39 21.15 7.64
C THR A 484 28.07 22.40 6.82
N GLY A 485 29.09 22.95 6.14
CA GLY A 485 28.96 24.16 5.33
C GLY A 485 29.00 25.48 6.11
N ILE A 486 29.13 25.46 7.44
CA ILE A 486 29.12 26.66 8.28
C ILE A 486 30.47 26.80 9.00
N PRO A 487 31.12 27.99 8.98
CA PRO A 487 32.33 28.25 9.74
C PRO A 487 32.16 27.91 11.22
N HIS A 488 33.21 27.37 11.83
CA HIS A 488 33.16 26.81 13.18
C HIS A 488 32.77 27.84 14.26
N GLU A 489 33.15 29.10 14.08
CA GLU A 489 32.82 30.23 14.93
C GLU A 489 31.41 30.80 14.69
N LYS A 490 30.75 30.39 13.60
CA LYS A 490 29.39 30.81 13.23
C LYS A 490 28.33 29.72 13.41
N CYS A 491 28.74 28.54 13.88
CA CYS A 491 27.87 27.38 14.01
C CYS A 491 27.15 27.34 15.38
N SER A 492 25.83 27.50 15.37
CA SER A 492 25.00 27.44 16.59
C SER A 492 24.87 26.03 17.15
N CYS A 493 25.02 24.98 16.33
CA CYS A 493 25.01 23.59 16.81
C CYS A 493 26.12 23.26 17.84
N ARG A 494 27.08 24.16 18.09
CA ARG A 494 28.07 24.00 19.16
C ARG A 494 27.52 24.32 20.54
N GLN A 495 26.37 24.98 20.60
CA GLN A 495 25.67 25.32 21.83
C GLN A 495 24.72 24.17 22.20
N ARG A 496 24.74 23.77 23.47
CA ARG A 496 23.81 22.75 23.98
C ARG A 496 22.39 23.32 24.00
N GLY A 497 21.39 22.50 23.73
CA GLY A 497 19.99 22.91 23.62
C GLY A 497 19.56 23.21 22.17
N VAL A 498 20.49 23.53 21.28
CA VAL A 498 20.22 23.83 19.87
C VAL A 498 20.09 22.54 19.06
N ILE A 499 18.89 22.19 18.60
CA ILE A 499 18.62 20.91 17.89
C ILE A 499 18.74 21.02 16.36
N GLY A 500 18.68 22.23 15.81
CA GLY A 500 18.89 22.54 14.41
C GLY A 500 19.51 23.93 14.25
N GLN A 501 19.89 24.27 13.03
CA GLN A 501 20.16 25.65 12.65
C GLN A 501 19.90 25.85 11.16
N PHE A 502 19.44 27.04 10.81
CA PHE A 502 19.52 27.61 9.48
C PHE A 502 20.44 28.83 9.52
N ASN A 503 21.39 28.91 8.59
CA ASN A 503 22.22 30.11 8.43
C ASN A 503 22.19 30.58 6.97
N PRO A 504 21.57 31.74 6.67
CA PRO A 504 21.38 32.20 5.30
C PRO A 504 22.68 32.61 4.60
N TYR A 505 23.74 32.94 5.36
CA TYR A 505 24.99 33.48 4.80
C TYR A 505 26.03 32.41 4.46
N TYR A 506 26.01 31.28 5.17
CA TYR A 506 27.11 30.30 5.07
C TYR A 506 26.69 28.92 4.54
N SER A 507 25.45 28.48 4.75
CA SER A 507 25.07 27.05 4.60
C SER A 507 25.07 26.52 3.15
N GLY A 508 25.55 27.29 2.17
CA GLY A 508 25.24 27.10 0.77
C GLY A 508 23.74 27.35 0.55
N TYR A 509 23.40 28.20 -0.41
CA TYR A 509 22.01 28.59 -0.68
C TYR A 509 21.09 27.35 -0.63
N LYS A 510 20.17 27.27 0.36
CA LYS A 510 19.19 26.18 0.60
C LYS A 510 19.61 24.94 1.44
N THR A 511 20.50 25.07 2.42
CA THR A 511 20.74 24.00 3.41
C THR A 511 20.24 24.37 4.81
N ILE A 512 19.50 23.47 5.44
CA ILE A 512 19.25 23.47 6.89
C ILE A 512 20.13 22.41 7.55
N ASN A 513 20.51 22.62 8.80
CA ASN A 513 21.40 21.71 9.50
C ASN A 513 20.71 21.14 10.73
N VAL A 514 20.71 19.81 10.88
CA VAL A 514 20.29 19.17 12.12
C VAL A 514 21.52 18.99 13.00
N CYS A 515 21.46 19.49 14.23
CA CYS A 515 22.58 19.40 15.16
C CYS A 515 22.79 17.96 15.65
N ASN A 516 23.89 17.72 16.34
CA ASN A 516 24.16 16.37 16.84
C ASN A 516 23.25 16.13 18.05
N LEU A 517 22.10 15.48 17.81
CA LEU A 517 21.09 15.30 18.85
C LEU A 517 21.64 14.59 20.10
N LYS A 518 22.66 13.74 19.97
CA LYS A 518 23.31 13.10 21.12
C LYS A 518 24.00 14.09 22.06
N THR A 519 24.60 15.16 21.54
CA THR A 519 25.30 16.18 22.35
C THR A 519 24.44 17.39 22.64
N ASN A 520 23.47 17.67 21.77
CA ASN A 520 22.68 18.89 21.81
C ASN A 520 21.38 18.76 22.61
N THR A 521 20.88 17.54 22.84
CA THR A 521 19.68 17.32 23.65
C THR A 521 20.00 17.13 25.15
N TRP A 522 18.98 17.30 25.99
CA TRP A 522 19.13 17.15 27.44
C TRP A 522 19.27 15.70 27.88
N ILE A 523 18.58 14.78 27.19
CA ILE A 523 18.64 13.33 27.44
C ILE A 523 19.17 12.63 26.19
N PRO A 524 20.50 12.40 26.09
CA PRO A 524 21.13 11.77 24.93
C PRO A 524 20.58 10.38 24.57
N LYS A 525 20.08 9.63 25.57
CA LYS A 525 19.52 8.29 25.38
C LYS A 525 18.27 8.32 24.51
N THR A 526 17.44 9.34 24.64
CA THR A 526 16.14 9.45 23.95
C THR A 526 16.08 10.60 22.94
N PHE A 527 17.16 11.38 22.81
CA PHE A 527 17.16 12.64 22.07
C PHE A 527 16.03 13.57 22.52
N TYR A 528 15.82 13.67 23.83
CA TYR A 528 14.72 14.47 24.38
C TYR A 528 14.88 15.96 24.08
N ALA A 529 13.87 16.55 23.46
CA ALA A 529 13.74 17.99 23.26
C ALA A 529 12.35 18.45 23.69
N GLU A 530 12.26 19.69 24.13
CA GLU A 530 11.02 20.33 24.57
C GLU A 530 10.89 21.65 23.82
N LEU A 531 9.77 21.86 23.12
CA LEU A 531 9.50 23.09 22.37
C LEU A 531 8.22 23.76 22.88
N PRO A 532 8.18 25.09 22.94
CA PRO A 532 6.97 25.87 23.21
C PRO A 532 5.77 25.45 22.35
N ALA A 533 4.62 25.17 22.97
CA ALA A 533 3.37 24.84 22.30
C ALA A 533 2.57 26.11 21.97
N VAL A 534 3.06 26.92 21.04
CA VAL A 534 2.49 28.22 20.68
C VAL A 534 1.73 28.21 19.35
N LYS A 535 0.59 28.91 19.27
CA LYS A 535 -0.17 29.10 18.02
C LYS A 535 -1.07 30.35 18.10
N ARG A 536 -0.86 31.34 17.23
CA ARG A 536 -1.66 32.60 17.22
C ARG A 536 -3.13 32.34 16.94
N SER A 537 -3.45 31.31 16.15
CA SER A 537 -4.84 30.91 15.90
C SER A 537 -5.55 30.28 17.12
N LYS A 538 -4.85 30.08 18.24
CA LYS A 538 -5.39 29.52 19.49
C LYS A 538 -4.98 30.41 20.68
N PRO A 539 -5.81 31.39 21.06
CA PRO A 539 -5.46 32.40 22.06
C PRO A 539 -4.98 31.86 23.41
N SER A 540 -5.50 30.71 23.86
CA SER A 540 -5.06 30.08 25.12
C SER A 540 -3.56 29.76 25.13
N THR A 541 -2.98 29.43 23.97
CA THR A 541 -1.55 29.12 23.84
C THR A 541 -0.65 30.35 23.96
N LEU A 542 -1.20 31.56 23.82
CA LEU A 542 -0.45 32.81 23.96
C LEU A 542 -0.35 33.26 25.43
N SER A 543 -1.32 32.87 26.26
CA SER A 543 -1.34 33.16 27.69
C SER A 543 -0.78 32.04 28.55
N GLU A 544 -0.98 30.78 28.15
CA GLU A 544 -0.54 29.60 28.89
C GLU A 544 0.79 29.07 28.35
N ARG A 545 1.77 28.92 29.23
CA ARG A 545 3.10 28.41 28.89
C ARG A 545 3.11 26.89 28.95
N ASN A 546 2.72 26.27 27.84
CA ASN A 546 2.72 24.82 27.66
C ASN A 546 3.81 24.40 26.68
N TYR A 547 4.32 23.19 26.83
CA TYR A 547 5.40 22.69 25.99
C TYR A 547 5.09 21.30 25.45
N PHE A 548 5.57 21.02 24.25
CA PHE A 548 5.55 19.69 23.65
C PHE A 548 6.90 19.01 23.81
N SER A 549 6.85 17.73 24.19
CA SER A 549 8.03 16.88 24.36
C SER A 549 8.20 15.93 23.19
N TYR A 550 9.42 15.86 22.67
CA TYR A 550 9.79 15.04 21.53
C TYR A 550 10.98 14.15 21.87
N THR A 551 11.03 12.97 21.23
CA THR A 551 12.12 12.00 21.40
C THR A 551 12.43 11.33 20.07
N HIS A 552 13.67 10.86 19.91
CA HIS A 552 14.15 10.08 18.78
C HIS A 552 13.82 10.73 17.42
N ILE A 553 13.18 9.99 16.50
CA ILE A 553 12.84 10.49 15.16
C ILE A 553 11.89 11.69 15.20
N ASP A 554 11.07 11.84 16.25
CA ASP A 554 10.19 12.99 16.38
C ASP A 554 11.02 14.26 16.63
N THR A 555 12.06 14.19 17.47
CA THR A 555 12.99 15.31 17.70
C THR A 555 13.70 15.72 16.41
N PHE A 556 14.09 14.73 15.60
CA PHE A 556 14.65 15.00 14.27
C PHE A 556 13.65 15.70 13.35
N ALA A 557 12.40 15.21 13.30
CA ALA A 557 11.36 15.77 12.45
C ALA A 557 11.02 17.22 12.80
N VAL A 558 10.83 17.52 14.10
CA VAL A 558 10.51 18.90 14.52
C VAL A 558 11.69 19.84 14.30
N ALA A 559 12.93 19.40 14.49
CA ALA A 559 14.11 20.20 14.13
C ALA A 559 14.11 20.54 12.63
N VAL A 560 13.84 19.55 11.76
CA VAL A 560 13.77 19.77 10.31
C VAL A 560 12.65 20.73 9.91
N MET A 561 11.47 20.62 10.53
CA MET A 561 10.33 21.52 10.29
C MET A 561 10.61 22.95 10.76
N HIS A 562 11.20 23.08 11.95
CA HIS A 562 11.61 24.35 12.57
C HIS A 562 12.59 25.10 11.68
N GLU A 563 13.72 24.48 11.34
CA GLU A 563 14.76 25.13 10.54
C GLU A 563 14.33 25.44 9.11
N PHE A 564 13.46 24.61 8.54
CA PHE A 564 12.88 24.89 7.22
C PHE A 564 11.97 26.12 7.24
N THR A 565 11.36 26.41 8.40
CA THR A 565 10.51 27.59 8.55
C THR A 565 11.34 28.86 8.57
N HIS A 566 12.47 28.90 9.31
CA HIS A 566 13.46 29.98 9.17
C HIS A 566 13.91 30.17 7.72
N PHE A 567 14.24 29.06 7.05
CA PHE A 567 14.61 29.11 5.64
C PHE A 567 13.52 29.77 4.78
N ASN A 568 12.25 29.40 4.94
CA ASN A 568 11.15 29.98 4.17
C ASN A 568 10.92 31.45 4.49
N HIS A 569 10.92 31.82 5.77
CA HIS A 569 10.76 33.19 6.21
C HIS A 569 11.84 34.08 5.63
N PHE A 570 13.11 33.69 5.74
CA PHE A 570 14.21 34.46 5.15
C PHE A 570 14.00 34.72 3.65
N HIS A 571 13.62 33.70 2.87
CA HIS A 571 13.44 33.84 1.43
C HIS A 571 12.15 34.58 1.04
N THR A 572 11.16 34.64 1.93
CA THR A 572 9.85 35.27 1.66
C THR A 572 9.81 36.71 2.16
N PHE A 573 10.35 36.96 3.35
CA PHE A 573 10.36 38.27 4.00
C PHE A 573 11.52 39.12 3.47
N TRP A 574 12.65 38.50 3.16
CA TRP A 574 13.91 39.16 2.77
C TRP A 574 14.43 38.70 1.39
N PRO A 575 13.65 38.82 0.30
CA PRO A 575 14.05 38.33 -1.02
C PRO A 575 15.31 39.02 -1.59
N ASP A 576 15.56 40.27 -1.18
CA ASP A 576 16.76 41.04 -1.54
C ASP A 576 17.83 41.04 -0.44
N GLY A 577 17.69 40.15 0.55
CA GLY A 577 18.48 40.14 1.78
C GLY A 577 17.90 41.01 2.89
N TRP A 578 18.32 40.71 4.13
CA TRP A 578 17.87 41.39 5.34
C TRP A 578 18.31 42.86 5.38
N LYS A 579 17.45 43.75 5.91
CA LYS A 579 17.66 45.20 5.94
C LYS A 579 17.30 45.76 7.32
N GLU A 580 18.32 46.16 8.08
CA GLU A 580 18.21 46.73 9.44
C GLU A 580 17.18 47.86 9.60
N HIS A 581 17.01 48.73 8.61
CA HIS A 581 16.03 49.83 8.70
C HIS A 581 14.56 49.41 8.50
N GLN A 582 14.30 48.13 8.24
CA GLN A 582 12.98 47.55 8.02
C GLN A 582 12.58 46.54 9.11
N ASP A 583 13.43 46.35 10.10
CA ASP A 583 13.33 45.44 11.25
C ASP A 583 14.02 46.16 12.42
N LEU A 584 13.30 47.11 13.04
CA LEU A 584 13.89 48.09 13.97
C LEU A 584 14.18 47.50 15.36
N ASP A 585 13.45 46.47 15.75
CA ASP A 585 13.65 45.75 17.01
C ASP A 585 14.51 44.49 16.88
N GLY A 586 14.88 44.11 15.65
CA GLY A 586 15.89 43.11 15.35
C GLY A 586 15.40 41.71 15.68
N ASP A 587 14.19 41.40 15.26
CA ASP A 587 13.47 40.14 15.52
C ASP A 587 13.39 39.23 14.27
N ASP A 588 14.07 39.62 13.19
CA ASP A 588 14.14 38.96 11.89
C ASP A 588 12.81 38.96 11.09
N LEU A 589 11.79 39.67 11.58
CA LEU A 589 10.52 39.93 10.92
C LEU A 589 10.42 41.40 10.46
N PRO A 590 10.02 41.70 9.21
CA PRO A 590 9.88 43.10 8.81
C PRO A 590 8.75 43.81 9.57
N ASP A 591 9.02 45.00 10.13
CA ASP A 591 8.07 45.86 10.86
C ASP A 591 6.71 46.02 10.15
N ARG A 592 6.76 46.03 8.81
CA ARG A 592 5.58 46.20 7.94
C ARG A 592 4.63 45.00 7.95
N LEU A 593 5.09 43.81 8.33
CA LEU A 593 4.32 42.55 8.32
C LEU A 593 3.74 42.22 9.69
N GLU A 594 4.41 42.64 10.75
CA GLU A 594 4.05 42.30 12.13
C GLU A 594 2.60 42.63 12.53
N PRO A 595 2.03 43.82 12.25
CA PRO A 595 0.67 44.12 12.69
C PRO A 595 -0.38 43.19 12.07
N GLU A 596 -0.18 42.79 10.81
CA GLU A 596 -1.05 41.85 10.11
C GLU A 596 -0.90 40.42 10.63
N MET A 597 0.27 40.09 11.17
CA MET A 597 0.58 38.79 11.76
C MET A 597 0.24 38.72 13.26
N GLY A 598 -0.10 39.83 13.91
CA GLY A 598 -0.44 39.90 15.33
C GLY A 598 0.77 40.06 16.26
N PHE A 599 1.82 40.71 15.77
CA PHE A 599 3.03 41.11 16.49
C PHE A 599 3.12 42.64 16.63
N HIS A 600 4.05 43.12 17.46
CA HIS A 600 4.22 44.52 17.80
C HIS A 600 5.56 45.07 17.28
N PRO A 601 5.57 46.02 16.33
CA PRO A 601 6.80 46.51 15.66
C PRO A 601 7.84 47.30 16.43
N GLY A 602 7.79 47.23 17.76
CA GLY A 602 8.83 47.80 18.60
C GLY A 602 9.16 46.86 19.75
N LYS A 603 8.86 45.57 19.58
CA LYS A 603 9.06 44.52 20.57
C LYS A 603 9.60 43.29 19.85
N LYS A 604 10.90 43.08 20.06
CA LYS A 604 11.60 41.87 19.62
C LYS A 604 10.87 40.56 19.93
N GLN A 605 10.13 40.51 21.04
CA GLN A 605 9.27 39.39 21.38
C GLN A 605 7.93 39.91 21.91
N THR A 606 6.87 39.73 21.13
CA THR A 606 5.52 40.16 21.47
C THR A 606 4.86 39.24 22.49
N HIS A 607 4.99 37.93 22.31
CA HIS A 607 4.27 36.91 23.11
C HIS A 607 5.16 36.27 24.18
N TRP A 608 4.55 35.73 25.24
CA TRP A 608 5.25 35.04 26.35
C TRP A 608 6.34 35.87 27.06
N ALA A 609 6.08 37.16 27.29
CA ALA A 609 7.00 38.05 28.00
C ALA A 609 7.60 37.43 29.28
N GLY A 610 8.93 37.49 29.42
CA GLY A 610 9.67 36.93 30.57
C GLY A 610 10.10 35.46 30.42
N VAL A 611 9.84 34.85 29.26
CA VAL A 611 10.54 33.63 28.79
C VAL A 611 11.29 34.01 27.53
N ASP A 612 12.54 33.58 27.41
CA ASP A 612 13.34 33.79 26.23
C ASP A 612 12.90 32.82 25.12
N LEU A 613 12.13 33.34 24.16
CA LEU A 613 11.79 32.66 22.91
C LEU A 613 12.69 33.13 21.76
N SER A 614 13.78 33.85 22.04
CA SER A 614 14.59 34.60 21.06
C SER A 614 13.88 35.82 20.48
N ASP A 615 12.85 35.62 19.66
CA ASP A 615 12.20 36.68 18.86
C ASP A 615 10.83 36.24 18.29
N ASP A 616 10.12 37.14 17.61
CA ASP A 616 8.82 36.85 16.98
C ASP A 616 8.96 36.01 15.70
N GLU A 617 10.10 36.00 15.01
CA GLU A 617 10.37 35.06 13.91
C GLU A 617 10.55 33.62 14.43
N GLU A 618 11.29 33.43 15.52
CA GLU A 618 11.38 32.15 16.24
C GLU A 618 10.02 31.72 16.80
N PHE A 619 9.17 32.65 17.21
CA PHE A 619 7.78 32.31 17.56
C PHE A 619 7.05 31.68 16.36
N LEU A 620 7.21 32.23 15.15
CA LEU A 620 6.59 31.68 13.93
C LEU A 620 7.13 30.30 13.57
N THR A 621 8.43 30.04 13.78
CA THR A 621 9.03 28.72 13.53
C THR A 621 8.51 27.67 14.50
N LEU A 622 8.38 28.02 15.78
CA LEU A 622 7.76 27.19 16.81
C LEU A 622 6.29 26.89 16.49
N GLU A 623 5.53 27.91 16.07
CA GLU A 623 4.13 27.75 15.66
C GLU A 623 3.98 26.75 14.49
N ALA A 624 4.91 26.76 13.53
CA ALA A 624 4.87 25.86 12.38
C ALA A 624 5.00 24.37 12.77
N THR A 625 5.57 24.08 13.94
CA THR A 625 5.65 22.72 14.49
C THR A 625 4.44 22.31 15.33
N TYR A 626 3.55 23.25 15.69
CA TYR A 626 2.48 23.02 16.67
C TYR A 626 1.53 21.87 16.31
N ASP A 627 1.17 21.72 15.03
CA ASP A 627 0.22 20.68 14.58
C ASP A 627 0.90 19.31 14.36
N TYR A 628 2.22 19.22 14.55
CA TYR A 628 2.95 17.96 14.47
C TYR A 628 2.49 16.99 15.58
N ARG A 629 2.19 15.75 15.19
CA ARG A 629 1.78 14.70 16.13
C ARG A 629 2.95 13.78 16.44
N THR A 630 3.33 13.70 17.71
CA THR A 630 4.32 12.72 18.19
C THR A 630 3.95 11.31 17.73
N GLY A 631 4.92 10.56 17.21
CA GLY A 631 4.73 9.21 16.68
C GLY A 631 4.33 9.14 15.21
N THR A 632 4.19 10.28 14.52
CA THR A 632 3.87 10.32 13.08
C THR A 632 4.85 9.49 12.25
N PHE A 633 6.12 9.43 12.65
CA PHE A 633 7.18 8.74 11.92
C PHE A 633 7.74 7.50 12.63
N ASP A 634 7.10 7.02 13.70
CA ASP A 634 7.57 5.86 14.47
C ASP A 634 7.80 4.63 13.60
N ARG A 635 6.99 4.41 12.56
CA ARG A 635 7.13 3.28 11.62
C ARG A 635 8.48 3.23 10.88
N TYR A 636 9.24 4.32 10.90
CA TYR A 636 10.55 4.43 10.26
C TYR A 636 11.72 4.36 11.24
N ASP A 637 11.47 4.45 12.55
CA ASP A 637 12.53 4.49 13.56
C ASP A 637 12.93 3.09 14.02
N TRP A 638 13.78 2.45 13.22
CA TRP A 638 14.37 1.14 13.51
C TRP A 638 15.77 1.23 14.12
N ALA A 639 16.06 2.36 14.78
CA ALA A 639 17.30 2.54 15.51
C ALA A 639 17.25 1.82 16.88
N LYS A 640 18.41 1.41 17.38
CA LYS A 640 18.62 0.98 18.76
C LYS A 640 19.60 1.94 19.46
N PRO A 641 19.17 2.67 20.50
CA PRO A 641 17.79 2.84 20.96
C PRO A 641 16.97 3.68 19.97
N GLY A 642 15.64 3.56 19.99
CA GLY A 642 14.71 4.20 19.05
C GLY A 642 13.26 3.93 19.47
N LYS A 643 12.27 4.54 18.81
CA LYS A 643 10.84 4.39 19.15
C LYS A 643 10.34 2.96 19.07
N ASN A 644 10.81 2.19 18.08
CA ASN A 644 10.47 0.77 17.95
C ASN A 644 11.32 -0.14 18.85
N TRP A 645 12.24 0.41 19.62
CA TRP A 645 13.03 -0.30 20.63
C TRP A 645 12.48 0.03 22.04
N PRO A 646 11.43 -0.66 22.52
CA PRO A 646 10.96 -0.47 23.89
C PRO A 646 12.06 -0.88 24.87
N GLU A 647 12.25 -0.04 25.91
CA GLU A 647 13.20 -0.28 27.00
C GLU A 647 12.96 -1.62 27.71
#